data_AF-D4IIS6-F1
#
_entry.id   AF-D4IIS6-F1
#
_cell.length_a   1.000
_cell.length_b   1.000
_cell.length_c   1.000
_cell.angle_alpha   90.00
_cell.angle_beta   90.00
_cell.angle_gamma   90.00
#
_symmetry.space_group_name_H-M   'P 1'
#
loop_
_entity.id
_entity.type
_entity.pdbx_description
1 polymer ?
#
loop_
_entity_poly.entity_id
_entity_poly.type
_entity_poly.pdbx_seq_one_letter_code
_entity_poly.pdbx_strand_id
1 'polypeptide(L)'
;MKRIFTEISAFAFIVAVLFSAGCLSDDLGRSDNGSGTGSTEPTIPDNSVIDAGMFSALNLDYPGLAAVKAYYDSDQYYLAAQALLEYYRGRTDVINGNVNLIAPSISAQEQEWADYALVKNEYRFYNGTYMDGDKPYSYLTSNKIDWAKRVSGDLEERYSLHRHQWMVPQGKAYRTSLDETYTTGWVTVYEDWLTNFPRPTGDVDYEADPSTQPEESREALYAWRPIDVAYRVENQCDLLYYFMQSTSFTPQLLSKFLANLAEQAEHIKAHYSEDADTKATEAHAVFRAGTIFPEMKKAEEWVESGSGSMNEGIDASVFEVLNLDYSGLTKVKRAYDIGDYYMALEELMNYYRSRTHGLNPNVDLSSVTPTANELRWADYALRENDYRFYVNNYYDAAAGENVPYSYKSKSGDGIDWTIWPTGEQEQRYQLHRHQWMVPQAKTYYSSQDEKYALNWIEVYGDWIKQNPKPEQGTDVTNHASWRPLDVAARLIDQCALLEYYQQSESVTIEWLTEVLKHLDEHANHIMNNYSADSNHRITQAQAVTFAGMLFPELKNAAAWKTSGTGVLGDAVTSEYFPDGWLKDGDLHYHISGIEDFRVSLDVAQRNGEESRFSSGYVESMRKMTDVVMNMIYPDYTVPNMADTRRATWTARVLQRNLTNYYNLFPDNEQMRWMATAGAEGTIPETKVKTFPDGGYYVMRTGWTVADMMMVLQNTPDGPSEQWHRQYDNNTFELWVKGRNFFPDSGCFSYGGTSSSNADRRKYAASTAHNTVTLDNKNVSSDGKMLKQFSKSGSGHSYQALVLENPSYEGLTHRRTIFMVDDKFYVILDEAYGSAAGTVNLNFNITEGTDAQVVYDTSEGGFHTAFADGNNLLVRTRASKSGAYVQKTGFVSYNINQTAERKAYQLNLEKTADEPVVRYATVLLPTSDASAEEVSITLGDWSETGGSVRVQVGGVSYPALSYTL
;
A
#
# COMPACT_ATOMS: atom_id res chain seq x y z
N MET A 1 -18.27 -15.40 -19.43
CA MET A 1 -18.06 -16.22 -20.64
C MET A 1 -19.17 -17.26 -20.76
N LYS A 2 -20.12 -17.05 -21.66
CA LYS A 2 -21.17 -18.00 -22.06
C LYS A 2 -21.02 -18.19 -23.58
N ARG A 3 -20.97 -19.44 -24.03
CA ARG A 3 -20.65 -19.95 -25.40
C ARG A 3 -19.21 -20.43 -25.55
N ILE A 4 -19.01 -21.72 -25.25
CA ILE A 4 -18.25 -22.74 -25.99
C ILE A 4 -18.49 -24.02 -25.17
N PHE A 5 -19.62 -24.70 -25.41
CA PHE A 5 -19.88 -26.08 -24.99
C PHE A 5 -20.99 -26.58 -25.88
N THR A 6 -20.62 -26.97 -27.08
CA THR A 6 -21.45 -27.73 -28.01
C THR A 6 -20.47 -28.49 -28.88
N GLU A 7 -20.65 -29.81 -28.97
CA GLU A 7 -19.76 -30.80 -29.60
C GLU A 7 -18.77 -31.53 -28.66
N ILE A 8 -19.32 -32.27 -27.69
CA ILE A 8 -18.81 -33.61 -27.37
C ILE A 8 -20.00 -34.56 -27.49
N SER A 9 -19.98 -35.37 -28.54
CA SER A 9 -21.03 -36.31 -28.92
C SER A 9 -21.28 -37.36 -27.83
N ALA A 10 -22.54 -37.44 -27.44
CA ALA A 10 -23.30 -38.64 -27.07
C ALA A 10 -22.55 -39.99 -27.23
N PHE A 11 -21.84 -40.43 -26.19
CA PHE A 11 -21.57 -41.87 -25.96
C PHE A 11 -21.33 -42.27 -24.50
N ALA A 12 -21.51 -41.37 -23.52
CA ALA A 12 -21.23 -41.63 -22.10
C ALA A 12 -22.46 -41.42 -21.19
N PHE A 13 -23.67 -41.70 -21.68
CA PHE A 13 -24.91 -41.51 -20.91
C PHE A 13 -25.85 -42.72 -20.95
N ILE A 14 -25.31 -43.94 -20.83
CA ILE A 14 -26.06 -45.12 -20.40
C ILE A 14 -25.10 -46.00 -19.60
N VAL A 15 -25.13 -45.86 -18.26
CA VAL A 15 -24.99 -46.87 -17.19
C VAL A 15 -24.66 -46.08 -15.91
N ALA A 16 -25.68 -45.51 -15.29
CA ALA A 16 -25.62 -45.01 -13.90
C ALA A 16 -27.04 -44.68 -13.38
N VAL A 17 -27.97 -45.64 -13.45
CA VAL A 17 -29.08 -45.71 -12.50
C VAL A 17 -29.41 -47.18 -12.33
N LEU A 18 -28.93 -47.80 -11.26
CA LEU A 18 -29.60 -48.89 -10.55
C LEU A 18 -28.71 -49.30 -9.37
N PHE A 19 -28.75 -48.53 -8.28
CA PHE A 19 -28.62 -49.07 -6.93
C PHE A 19 -29.33 -48.15 -5.94
N SER A 20 -30.62 -48.43 -5.70
CA SER A 20 -31.23 -48.21 -4.40
C SER A 20 -32.46 -49.10 -4.24
N ALA A 21 -32.30 -50.10 -3.37
CA ALA A 21 -33.29 -50.74 -2.49
C ALA A 21 -34.55 -51.43 -3.06
N GLY A 22 -34.67 -52.71 -2.70
CA GLY A 22 -35.90 -53.26 -2.10
C GLY A 22 -36.79 -54.11 -3.00
N CYS A 23 -36.89 -55.39 -2.64
CA CYS A 23 -38.03 -56.30 -2.80
C CYS A 23 -38.88 -56.18 -4.08
N LEU A 24 -38.82 -57.19 -4.95
CA LEU A 24 -40.02 -57.77 -5.57
C LEU A 24 -39.70 -59.21 -6.01
N SER A 25 -40.45 -60.11 -5.39
CA SER A 25 -40.65 -61.52 -5.72
C SER A 25 -41.17 -61.73 -7.14
N ASP A 26 -40.96 -62.95 -7.63
CA ASP A 26 -41.80 -63.74 -8.57
C ASP A 26 -42.70 -62.93 -9.52
N ASP A 27 -42.48 -63.06 -10.84
CA ASP A 27 -43.30 -63.90 -11.71
C ASP A 27 -42.86 -63.77 -13.19
N LEU A 28 -43.27 -64.75 -14.00
CA LEU A 28 -43.31 -64.80 -15.47
C LEU A 28 -42.11 -65.43 -16.21
N GLY A 29 -42.17 -66.76 -16.31
CA GLY A 29 -42.88 -67.36 -17.44
C GLY A 29 -42.16 -67.41 -18.80
N ARG A 30 -41.60 -68.59 -19.09
CA ARG A 30 -41.48 -69.26 -20.40
C ARG A 30 -42.09 -68.53 -21.62
N SER A 31 -41.26 -68.28 -22.63
CA SER A 31 -41.63 -68.61 -24.02
C SER A 31 -40.40 -69.06 -24.82
N ASP A 32 -40.60 -70.14 -25.59
CA ASP A 32 -39.61 -70.89 -26.35
C ASP A 32 -39.38 -70.32 -27.78
N ASN A 33 -38.16 -70.55 -28.26
CA ASN A 33 -37.71 -70.79 -29.65
C ASN A 33 -37.63 -69.64 -30.68
N GLY A 34 -36.38 -69.38 -31.10
CA GLY A 34 -36.04 -68.70 -32.35
C GLY A 34 -34.52 -68.56 -32.54
N SER A 35 -33.93 -69.43 -33.36
CA SER A 35 -32.49 -69.61 -33.62
C SER A 35 -31.77 -68.41 -34.26
N GLY A 36 -30.53 -68.14 -33.80
CA GLY A 36 -29.42 -67.81 -34.71
C GLY A 36 -28.50 -66.63 -34.33
N THR A 37 -27.24 -66.97 -34.05
CA THR A 37 -25.99 -66.19 -34.16
C THR A 37 -25.54 -65.35 -32.95
N GLY A 38 -24.73 -65.99 -32.10
CA GLY A 38 -23.46 -65.44 -31.61
C GLY A 38 -23.48 -64.25 -30.64
N SER A 39 -24.17 -64.36 -29.50
CA SER A 39 -23.77 -63.59 -28.31
C SER A 39 -22.66 -64.37 -27.59
N THR A 40 -21.40 -64.03 -27.84
CA THR A 40 -20.36 -64.32 -26.85
C THR A 40 -20.67 -63.42 -25.66
N GLU A 41 -21.32 -63.95 -24.63
CA GLU A 41 -21.25 -63.33 -23.32
C GLU A 41 -19.75 -63.14 -22.99
N PRO A 42 -19.31 -61.93 -22.61
CA PRO A 42 -17.93 -61.72 -22.23
C PRO A 42 -17.63 -62.66 -21.06
N THR A 43 -16.73 -63.62 -21.28
CA THR A 43 -16.32 -64.56 -20.26
C THR A 43 -15.46 -63.77 -19.28
N ILE A 44 -15.96 -63.59 -18.04
CA ILE A 44 -15.20 -62.92 -16.98
C ILE A 44 -13.88 -63.69 -16.79
N PRO A 45 -12.71 -63.03 -16.90
CA PRO A 45 -11.43 -63.68 -16.70
C PRO A 45 -11.33 -64.33 -15.31
N ASP A 46 -10.59 -65.44 -15.25
CA ASP A 46 -10.34 -66.17 -14.00
C ASP A 46 -9.57 -65.32 -12.98
N ASN A 47 -9.80 -65.53 -11.68
CA ASN A 47 -9.14 -64.78 -10.61
C ASN A 47 -7.60 -64.84 -10.66
N SER A 48 -7.01 -65.88 -11.26
CA SER A 48 -5.55 -66.04 -11.38
C SER A 48 -4.84 -64.93 -12.16
N VAL A 49 -5.57 -64.09 -12.91
CA VAL A 49 -5.00 -62.95 -13.65
C VAL A 49 -4.85 -61.68 -12.80
N ILE A 50 -5.38 -61.67 -11.58
CA ILE A 50 -5.33 -60.53 -10.65
C ILE A 50 -4.25 -60.76 -9.60
N ASP A 51 -3.44 -59.75 -9.35
CA ASP A 51 -2.52 -59.74 -8.21
C ASP A 51 -3.32 -59.52 -6.92
N ALA A 52 -3.58 -60.60 -6.19
CA ALA A 52 -4.32 -60.56 -4.93
C ALA A 52 -3.60 -59.76 -3.82
N GLY A 53 -2.29 -59.48 -3.96
CA GLY A 53 -1.53 -58.65 -3.03
C GLY A 53 -2.10 -57.24 -2.90
N MET A 54 -2.70 -56.71 -3.97
CA MET A 54 -3.37 -55.40 -3.99
C MET A 54 -4.47 -55.29 -2.92
N PHE A 55 -5.31 -56.32 -2.75
CA PHE A 55 -6.39 -56.30 -1.76
C PHE A 55 -5.88 -56.33 -0.32
N SER A 56 -4.70 -56.92 -0.09
CA SER A 56 -4.05 -56.88 1.24
C SER A 56 -3.48 -55.51 1.57
N ALA A 57 -3.15 -54.72 0.53
CA ALA A 57 -2.65 -53.36 0.64
C ALA A 57 -3.77 -52.30 0.72
N LEU A 58 -5.03 -52.66 0.43
CA LEU A 58 -6.18 -51.76 0.48
C LEU A 58 -6.92 -51.79 1.82
N ASN A 59 -7.46 -50.65 2.22
CA ASN A 59 -8.52 -50.58 3.23
C ASN A 59 -9.87 -50.81 2.55
N LEU A 60 -10.35 -52.06 2.50
CA LEU A 60 -11.62 -52.40 1.85
C LEU A 60 -12.86 -51.77 2.51
N ASP A 61 -12.73 -51.27 3.74
CA ASP A 61 -13.78 -50.53 4.44
C ASP A 61 -13.78 -49.02 4.10
N TYR A 62 -12.86 -48.55 3.25
CA TYR A 62 -12.78 -47.15 2.84
C TYR A 62 -14.06 -46.70 2.09
N PRO A 63 -14.58 -45.48 2.36
CA PRO A 63 -15.76 -44.95 1.67
C PRO A 63 -15.61 -44.99 0.13
N GLY A 64 -16.57 -45.63 -0.54
CA GLY A 64 -16.56 -45.81 -2.00
C GLY A 64 -16.08 -47.19 -2.47
N LEU A 65 -15.43 -47.98 -1.62
CA LEU A 65 -14.98 -49.34 -1.97
C LEU A 65 -15.96 -50.46 -1.62
N ALA A 66 -17.20 -50.15 -1.25
CA ALA A 66 -18.21 -51.14 -0.84
C ALA A 66 -18.44 -52.25 -1.89
N ALA A 67 -18.45 -51.88 -3.19
CA ALA A 67 -18.58 -52.85 -4.28
C ALA A 67 -17.34 -53.74 -4.41
N VAL A 68 -16.14 -53.16 -4.28
CA VAL A 68 -14.86 -53.88 -4.29
C VAL A 68 -14.83 -54.92 -3.17
N LYS A 69 -15.18 -54.50 -1.95
CA LYS A 69 -15.27 -55.36 -0.78
C LYS A 69 -16.25 -56.52 -0.98
N ALA A 70 -17.45 -56.24 -1.48
CA ALA A 70 -18.47 -57.28 -1.71
C ALA A 70 -18.02 -58.34 -2.72
N TYR A 71 -17.36 -57.94 -3.81
CA TYR A 71 -16.80 -58.86 -4.80
C TYR A 71 -15.60 -59.64 -4.24
N TYR A 72 -14.72 -58.99 -3.49
CA TYR A 72 -13.58 -59.65 -2.83
C TYR A 72 -14.04 -60.70 -1.81
N ASP A 73 -14.99 -60.37 -0.93
CA ASP A 73 -15.56 -61.28 0.09
C ASP A 73 -16.30 -62.48 -0.54
N SER A 74 -16.68 -62.37 -1.82
CA SER A 74 -17.33 -63.43 -2.60
C SER A 74 -16.36 -64.24 -3.48
N ASP A 75 -15.04 -64.07 -3.28
CA ASP A 75 -13.98 -64.66 -4.11
C ASP A 75 -14.13 -64.33 -5.61
N GLN A 76 -14.55 -63.10 -5.95
CA GLN A 76 -14.67 -62.61 -7.33
C GLN A 76 -13.64 -61.51 -7.62
N TYR A 77 -12.35 -61.87 -7.61
CA TYR A 77 -11.23 -60.91 -7.64
C TYR A 77 -11.16 -60.07 -8.92
N TYR A 78 -11.51 -60.63 -10.08
CA TYR A 78 -11.57 -59.85 -11.31
C TYR A 78 -12.63 -58.73 -11.23
N LEU A 79 -13.84 -59.06 -10.75
CA LEU A 79 -14.91 -58.08 -10.57
C LEU A 79 -14.58 -57.05 -9.50
N ALA A 80 -13.88 -57.46 -8.44
CA ALA A 80 -13.38 -56.53 -7.42
C ALA A 80 -12.37 -55.52 -8.01
N ALA A 81 -11.39 -55.99 -8.79
CA ALA A 81 -10.42 -55.12 -9.45
C ALA A 81 -11.07 -54.21 -10.51
N GLN A 82 -12.09 -54.71 -11.23
CA GLN A 82 -12.86 -53.91 -12.17
C GLN A 82 -13.64 -52.80 -11.46
N ALA A 83 -14.35 -53.12 -10.37
CA ALA A 83 -15.05 -52.14 -9.56
C ALA A 83 -14.09 -51.09 -8.98
N LEU A 84 -12.85 -51.48 -8.63
CA LEU A 84 -11.83 -50.54 -8.16
C LEU A 84 -11.35 -49.60 -9.27
N LEU A 85 -11.15 -50.10 -10.49
CA LEU A 85 -10.80 -49.26 -11.64
C LEU A 85 -11.91 -48.24 -11.94
N GLU A 86 -13.17 -48.66 -11.86
CA GLU A 86 -14.33 -47.79 -12.01
C GLU A 86 -14.40 -46.73 -10.90
N TYR A 87 -14.07 -47.12 -9.66
CA TYR A 87 -13.92 -46.17 -8.55
C TYR A 87 -12.88 -45.09 -8.88
N TYR A 88 -11.64 -45.45 -9.28
CA TYR A 88 -10.61 -44.47 -9.63
C TYR A 88 -11.02 -43.56 -10.81
N ARG A 89 -11.70 -44.11 -11.82
CA ARG A 89 -12.20 -43.35 -12.98
C ARG A 89 -13.29 -42.33 -12.60
N GLY A 90 -14.06 -42.61 -11.55
CA GLY A 90 -15.17 -41.77 -11.07
C GLY A 90 -14.83 -40.90 -9.85
N ARG A 91 -13.66 -41.10 -9.23
CA ARG A 91 -13.22 -40.40 -8.02
C ARG A 91 -12.98 -38.91 -8.31
N THR A 92 -13.52 -38.03 -7.45
CA THR A 92 -13.42 -36.56 -7.63
C THR A 92 -12.98 -35.81 -6.37
N ASP A 93 -12.93 -36.51 -5.25
CA ASP A 93 -12.56 -36.03 -3.91
C ASP A 93 -11.05 -35.95 -3.69
N VAL A 94 -10.23 -36.58 -4.54
CA VAL A 94 -8.76 -36.51 -4.50
C VAL A 94 -8.23 -35.75 -5.72
N ILE A 95 -7.57 -34.63 -5.48
CA ILE A 95 -7.00 -33.76 -6.52
C ILE A 95 -5.48 -33.92 -6.55
N ASN A 96 -4.93 -34.35 -7.69
CA ASN A 96 -3.49 -34.33 -7.94
C ASN A 96 -3.08 -32.97 -8.52
N GLY A 97 -2.33 -32.17 -7.75
CA GLY A 97 -1.86 -30.84 -8.16
C GLY A 97 -0.95 -30.82 -9.39
N ASN A 98 -0.25 -31.93 -9.66
CA ASN A 98 0.69 -32.05 -10.78
C ASN A 98 0.00 -32.36 -12.11
N VAL A 99 -1.29 -32.70 -12.09
CA VAL A 99 -2.02 -33.17 -13.27
C VAL A 99 -3.17 -32.23 -13.63
N ASN A 100 -3.07 -31.60 -14.80
CA ASN A 100 -4.16 -30.83 -15.39
C ASN A 100 -4.96 -31.68 -16.39
N LEU A 101 -6.09 -32.24 -15.96
CA LEU A 101 -6.99 -33.00 -16.84
C LEU A 101 -8.00 -32.14 -17.61
N ILE A 102 -8.15 -30.86 -17.26
CA ILE A 102 -9.11 -29.93 -17.88
C ILE A 102 -8.54 -29.36 -19.18
N ALA A 103 -7.26 -28.96 -19.15
CA ALA A 103 -6.51 -28.47 -20.28
C ALA A 103 -5.16 -29.20 -20.32
N PRO A 104 -5.14 -30.49 -20.72
CA PRO A 104 -3.90 -31.24 -20.78
C PRO A 104 -2.96 -30.60 -21.81
N SER A 105 -1.69 -30.51 -21.46
CA SER A 105 -0.65 -29.98 -22.33
C SER A 105 0.60 -30.85 -22.25
N ILE A 106 1.38 -30.81 -23.31
CA ILE A 106 2.69 -31.47 -23.44
C ILE A 106 3.62 -30.53 -24.20
N SER A 107 4.85 -30.37 -23.72
CA SER A 107 5.86 -29.60 -24.44
C SER A 107 6.38 -30.37 -25.66
N ALA A 108 6.98 -29.67 -26.62
CA ALA A 108 7.56 -30.31 -27.80
C ALA A 108 8.64 -31.35 -27.42
N GLN A 109 9.44 -31.05 -26.41
CA GLN A 109 10.49 -31.94 -25.92
C GLN A 109 9.92 -33.19 -25.24
N GLU A 110 8.90 -33.04 -24.39
CA GLU A 110 8.22 -34.19 -23.78
C GLU A 110 7.54 -35.07 -24.83
N GLN A 111 6.96 -34.47 -25.88
CA GLN A 111 6.37 -35.22 -26.98
C GLN A 111 7.42 -36.09 -27.68
N GLU A 112 8.62 -35.56 -27.95
CA GLU A 112 9.72 -36.35 -28.52
C GLU A 112 10.13 -37.50 -27.59
N TRP A 113 10.27 -37.26 -26.28
CA TRP A 113 10.59 -38.31 -25.32
C TRP A 113 9.52 -39.40 -25.27
N ALA A 114 8.24 -39.03 -25.34
CA ALA A 114 7.14 -39.98 -25.41
C ALA A 114 7.19 -40.86 -26.67
N ASP A 115 7.47 -40.25 -27.82
CA ASP A 115 7.59 -40.92 -29.10
C ASP A 115 8.78 -41.89 -29.12
N TYR A 116 9.95 -41.44 -28.65
CA TYR A 116 11.17 -42.25 -28.60
C TYR A 116 11.03 -43.50 -27.73
N ALA A 117 10.24 -43.43 -26.67
CA ALA A 117 9.95 -44.55 -25.79
C ALA A 117 9.01 -45.62 -26.39
N LEU A 118 8.57 -45.49 -27.64
CA LEU A 118 7.79 -46.52 -28.34
C LEU A 118 8.70 -47.58 -28.99
N VAL A 119 8.19 -48.81 -29.13
CA VAL A 119 8.94 -49.93 -29.74
C VAL A 119 9.41 -49.64 -31.16
N LYS A 120 8.62 -48.87 -31.94
CA LYS A 120 8.96 -48.44 -33.31
C LYS A 120 10.23 -47.58 -33.36
N ASN A 121 10.58 -46.96 -32.23
CA ASN A 121 11.75 -46.11 -32.03
C ASN A 121 12.78 -46.80 -31.12
N GLU A 122 12.76 -48.13 -31.06
CA GLU A 122 13.76 -48.97 -30.39
C GLU A 122 13.85 -48.74 -28.88
N TYR A 123 12.74 -48.36 -28.23
CA TYR A 123 12.69 -48.07 -26.78
C TYR A 123 13.83 -47.14 -26.35
N ARG A 124 13.84 -45.95 -26.93
CA ARG A 124 14.77 -44.88 -26.59
C ARG A 124 14.23 -44.12 -25.38
N PHE A 125 14.73 -44.46 -24.20
CA PHE A 125 14.20 -43.97 -22.94
C PHE A 125 14.93 -42.72 -22.49
N TYR A 126 14.18 -41.63 -22.27
CA TYR A 126 14.71 -40.44 -21.62
C TYR A 126 15.18 -40.78 -20.21
N ASN A 127 16.46 -40.53 -19.95
CA ASN A 127 17.16 -40.91 -18.75
C ASN A 127 18.12 -39.77 -18.36
N GLY A 128 17.57 -38.63 -17.93
CA GLY A 128 18.35 -37.44 -17.60
C GLY A 128 19.27 -36.96 -18.74
N THR A 129 20.56 -36.82 -18.44
CA THR A 129 21.58 -36.31 -19.38
C THR A 129 22.18 -37.38 -20.29
N TYR A 130 21.76 -38.65 -20.18
CA TYR A 130 22.31 -39.77 -20.94
C TYR A 130 21.70 -39.87 -22.35
N MET A 131 22.39 -39.24 -23.32
CA MET A 131 21.91 -39.07 -24.69
C MET A 131 22.88 -39.63 -25.75
N ASP A 132 22.32 -40.18 -26.83
CA ASP A 132 22.93 -40.56 -28.11
C ASP A 132 22.81 -39.39 -29.10
N GLY A 133 23.73 -38.43 -29.01
CA GLY A 133 23.65 -37.18 -29.77
C GLY A 133 22.50 -36.30 -29.26
N ASP A 134 21.49 -36.06 -30.11
CA ASP A 134 20.29 -35.27 -29.80
C ASP A 134 19.13 -36.11 -29.27
N LYS A 135 19.30 -37.43 -29.10
CA LYS A 135 18.23 -38.37 -28.75
C LYS A 135 18.61 -39.24 -27.56
N PRO A 136 17.66 -39.84 -26.84
CA PRO A 136 17.99 -40.80 -25.81
C PRO A 136 18.61 -42.10 -26.38
N TYR A 137 19.42 -42.78 -25.56
CA TYR A 137 19.95 -44.10 -25.91
C TYR A 137 18.82 -45.12 -26.12
N SER A 138 18.98 -46.01 -27.10
CA SER A 138 18.09 -47.17 -27.27
C SER A 138 18.43 -48.23 -26.23
N TYR A 139 17.42 -48.78 -25.56
CA TYR A 139 17.56 -49.89 -24.60
C TYR A 139 17.02 -51.20 -25.16
N LEU A 140 16.73 -51.28 -26.47
CA LEU A 140 16.32 -52.52 -27.12
C LEU A 140 17.55 -53.30 -27.60
N THR A 141 17.79 -54.49 -27.03
CA THR A 141 18.85 -55.42 -27.44
C THR A 141 18.23 -56.78 -27.75
N SER A 142 18.47 -57.33 -28.95
CA SER A 142 17.96 -58.65 -29.37
C SER A 142 16.44 -58.82 -29.17
N ASN A 143 15.64 -57.80 -29.53
CA ASN A 143 14.19 -57.75 -29.36
C ASN A 143 13.69 -57.83 -27.90
N LYS A 144 14.54 -57.50 -26.92
CA LYS A 144 14.18 -57.38 -25.50
C LYS A 144 14.72 -56.08 -24.93
N ILE A 145 14.09 -55.60 -23.85
CA ILE A 145 14.59 -54.44 -23.11
C ILE A 145 15.80 -54.89 -22.30
N ASP A 146 16.90 -54.16 -22.47
CA ASP A 146 18.17 -54.40 -21.81
C ASP A 146 18.33 -53.39 -20.67
N TRP A 147 17.77 -53.76 -19.52
CA TRP A 147 17.84 -52.97 -18.29
C TRP A 147 19.24 -52.90 -17.67
N ALA A 148 20.18 -53.74 -18.13
CA ALA A 148 21.57 -53.71 -17.71
C ALA A 148 22.45 -52.83 -18.62
N LYS A 149 21.89 -52.28 -19.70
CA LYS A 149 22.62 -51.48 -20.67
C LYS A 149 23.15 -50.20 -20.04
N ARG A 150 24.43 -49.96 -20.24
CA ARG A 150 25.18 -48.78 -19.76
C ARG A 150 26.10 -48.31 -20.87
N VAL A 151 25.73 -47.25 -21.57
CA VAL A 151 26.48 -46.77 -22.75
C VAL A 151 27.57 -45.78 -22.35
N SER A 152 27.31 -44.93 -21.35
CA SER A 152 28.24 -43.89 -20.88
C SER A 152 29.41 -44.44 -20.05
N GLY A 153 29.23 -45.62 -19.45
CA GLY A 153 30.16 -46.11 -18.44
C GLY A 153 30.04 -45.37 -17.11
N ASP A 154 28.93 -44.68 -16.82
CA ASP A 154 28.53 -44.17 -15.48
C ASP A 154 27.51 -45.14 -14.83
N LEU A 155 27.69 -45.48 -13.55
CA LEU A 155 26.77 -46.39 -12.85
C LEU A 155 25.41 -45.72 -12.65
N GLU A 156 25.40 -44.40 -12.52
CA GLU A 156 24.18 -43.62 -12.30
C GLU A 156 23.21 -43.73 -13.48
N GLU A 157 23.70 -43.91 -14.72
CA GLU A 157 22.85 -44.22 -15.91
C GLU A 157 21.92 -45.40 -15.66
N ARG A 158 22.42 -46.40 -14.94
CA ARG A 158 21.67 -47.62 -14.65
C ARG A 158 20.63 -47.41 -13.56
N TYR A 159 20.99 -46.71 -12.48
CA TYR A 159 20.03 -46.35 -11.43
C TYR A 159 18.91 -45.47 -11.99
N SER A 160 19.27 -44.43 -12.75
CA SER A 160 18.31 -43.45 -13.26
C SER A 160 17.36 -44.03 -14.31
N LEU A 161 17.79 -45.08 -15.04
CA LEU A 161 16.91 -45.83 -15.96
C LEU A 161 15.69 -46.39 -15.22
N HIS A 162 15.88 -46.84 -13.98
CA HIS A 162 14.80 -47.38 -13.15
C HIS A 162 13.89 -46.31 -12.54
N ARG A 163 14.18 -45.01 -12.69
CA ARG A 163 13.25 -43.93 -12.30
C ARG A 163 12.06 -43.77 -13.25
N HIS A 164 12.14 -44.38 -14.43
CA HIS A 164 11.09 -44.38 -15.45
C HIS A 164 10.66 -42.98 -15.94
N GLN A 165 11.61 -42.05 -16.05
CA GLN A 165 11.33 -40.62 -16.31
C GLN A 165 10.56 -40.36 -17.62
N TRP A 166 10.65 -41.24 -18.62
CA TRP A 166 9.94 -41.11 -19.90
C TRP A 166 8.45 -41.45 -19.81
N MET A 167 7.99 -42.12 -18.75
CA MET A 167 6.60 -42.59 -18.65
C MET A 167 5.62 -41.44 -18.45
N VAL A 168 5.97 -40.39 -17.69
CA VAL A 168 5.10 -39.20 -17.52
C VAL A 168 4.88 -38.47 -18.86
N PRO A 169 5.92 -38.20 -19.68
CA PRO A 169 5.74 -37.76 -21.06
C PRO A 169 4.79 -38.65 -21.88
N GLN A 170 4.91 -39.98 -21.79
CA GLN A 170 3.97 -40.90 -22.47
C GLN A 170 2.53 -40.73 -21.95
N GLY A 171 2.34 -40.52 -20.65
CA GLY A 171 1.03 -40.22 -20.05
C GLY A 171 0.44 -38.92 -20.57
N LYS A 172 1.23 -37.85 -20.63
CA LYS A 172 0.83 -36.57 -21.22
C LYS A 172 0.50 -36.69 -22.71
N ALA A 173 1.28 -37.45 -23.47
CA ALA A 173 1.06 -37.69 -24.90
C ALA A 173 -0.24 -38.45 -25.14
N TYR A 174 -0.51 -39.51 -24.36
CA TYR A 174 -1.81 -40.19 -24.37
C TYR A 174 -2.93 -39.21 -24.02
N ARG A 175 -2.79 -38.41 -22.94
CA ARG A 175 -3.89 -37.56 -22.48
C ARG A 175 -4.23 -36.43 -23.47
N THR A 176 -3.25 -35.96 -24.22
CA THR A 176 -3.43 -34.90 -25.24
C THR A 176 -3.92 -35.44 -26.59
N SER A 177 -3.53 -36.66 -26.98
CA SER A 177 -3.85 -37.24 -28.30
C SER A 177 -4.93 -38.32 -28.29
N LEU A 178 -5.15 -38.96 -27.13
CA LEU A 178 -5.90 -40.21 -26.93
C LEU A 178 -5.35 -41.40 -27.73
N ASP A 179 -4.09 -41.36 -28.15
CA ASP A 179 -3.44 -42.45 -28.88
C ASP A 179 -3.01 -43.58 -27.91
N GLU A 180 -3.71 -44.72 -28.02
CA GLU A 180 -3.49 -45.91 -27.20
C GLU A 180 -2.12 -46.56 -27.37
N THR A 181 -1.35 -46.18 -28.40
CA THR A 181 0.03 -46.70 -28.57
C THR A 181 0.96 -46.27 -27.44
N TYR A 182 0.77 -45.08 -26.86
CA TYR A 182 1.54 -44.64 -25.70
C TYR A 182 1.23 -45.46 -24.46
N THR A 183 -0.06 -45.72 -24.19
CA THR A 183 -0.44 -46.56 -23.05
C THR A 183 0.03 -47.99 -23.25
N THR A 184 -0.22 -48.59 -24.41
CA THR A 184 0.23 -49.98 -24.71
C THR A 184 1.74 -50.12 -24.59
N GLY A 185 2.50 -49.13 -25.08
CA GLY A 185 3.95 -49.07 -24.95
C GLY A 185 4.39 -49.02 -23.49
N TRP A 186 3.77 -48.15 -22.70
CA TRP A 186 4.01 -48.05 -21.25
C TRP A 186 3.69 -49.36 -20.52
N VAL A 187 2.51 -49.96 -20.73
CA VAL A 187 2.10 -51.23 -20.10
C VAL A 187 3.14 -52.32 -20.38
N THR A 188 3.54 -52.47 -21.64
CA THR A 188 4.51 -53.50 -22.05
C THR A 188 5.83 -53.35 -21.31
N VAL A 189 6.37 -52.13 -21.25
CA VAL A 189 7.66 -51.84 -20.59
C VAL A 189 7.55 -52.02 -19.08
N TYR A 190 6.46 -51.55 -18.48
CA TYR A 190 6.26 -51.62 -17.03
C TYR A 190 6.03 -53.05 -16.53
N GLU A 191 5.27 -53.87 -17.25
CA GLU A 191 5.08 -55.28 -16.89
C GLU A 191 6.36 -56.12 -17.05
N ASP A 192 7.17 -55.82 -18.07
CA ASP A 192 8.50 -56.42 -18.22
C ASP A 192 9.39 -56.04 -17.02
N TRP A 193 9.40 -54.77 -16.62
CA TRP A 193 10.15 -54.34 -15.44
C TRP A 193 9.69 -55.03 -14.15
N LEU A 194 8.38 -55.06 -13.87
CA LEU A 194 7.81 -55.74 -12.69
C LEU A 194 8.20 -57.21 -12.60
N THR A 195 8.33 -57.88 -13.74
CA THR A 195 8.71 -59.30 -13.82
C THR A 195 10.19 -59.51 -13.51
N ASN A 196 11.06 -58.60 -13.96
CA ASN A 196 12.51 -58.76 -13.88
C ASN A 196 13.13 -58.15 -12.61
N PHE A 197 12.45 -57.20 -11.95
CA PHE A 197 13.00 -56.45 -10.81
C PHE A 197 12.12 -56.50 -9.55
N PRO A 198 11.79 -57.71 -9.03
CA PRO A 198 11.12 -57.81 -7.73
C PRO A 198 12.02 -57.26 -6.61
N ARG A 199 11.42 -56.79 -5.51
CA ARG A 199 12.19 -56.31 -4.36
C ARG A 199 13.10 -57.43 -3.82
N PRO A 200 14.40 -57.17 -3.59
CA PRO A 200 15.28 -58.12 -2.92
C PRO A 200 14.72 -58.54 -1.55
N THR A 201 14.92 -59.81 -1.19
CA THR A 201 14.53 -60.34 0.14
C THR A 201 15.79 -60.75 0.92
N GLY A 202 15.81 -60.48 2.23
CA GLY A 202 16.97 -60.72 3.09
C GLY A 202 17.58 -59.42 3.65
N ASP A 203 18.73 -59.55 4.32
CA ASP A 203 19.50 -58.42 4.86
C ASP A 203 20.42 -57.88 3.75
N VAL A 204 19.92 -56.91 3.00
CA VAL A 204 20.62 -56.26 1.89
C VAL A 204 20.80 -54.77 2.20
N ASP A 205 21.96 -54.23 1.84
CA ASP A 205 22.21 -52.79 1.92
C ASP A 205 21.87 -52.15 0.57
N TYR A 206 20.79 -51.37 0.54
CA TYR A 206 20.28 -50.73 -0.67
C TYR A 206 21.13 -49.53 -1.13
N GLU A 207 22.02 -49.02 -0.28
CA GLU A 207 22.91 -47.90 -0.58
C GLU A 207 24.34 -48.34 -0.91
N ALA A 208 24.68 -49.60 -0.62
CA ALA A 208 25.97 -50.17 -0.99
C ALA A 208 26.11 -50.37 -2.52
N ASP A 209 27.36 -50.35 -3.00
CA ASP A 209 27.68 -50.76 -4.37
C ASP A 209 27.14 -52.17 -4.64
N PRO A 210 26.22 -52.36 -5.61
CA PRO A 210 25.61 -53.66 -5.89
C PRO A 210 26.62 -54.76 -6.23
N SER A 211 27.82 -54.41 -6.73
CA SER A 211 28.87 -55.39 -7.00
C SER A 211 29.40 -56.09 -5.74
N THR A 212 29.25 -55.45 -4.57
CA THR A 212 29.66 -55.97 -3.27
C THR A 212 28.60 -56.86 -2.60
N GLN A 213 27.40 -56.90 -3.17
CA GLN A 213 26.24 -57.61 -2.64
C GLN A 213 26.08 -59.03 -3.27
N PRO A 214 25.25 -59.92 -2.70
CA PRO A 214 25.01 -61.27 -3.24
C PRO A 214 24.63 -61.25 -4.72
N GLU A 215 25.16 -62.20 -5.50
CA GLU A 215 25.00 -62.25 -6.96
C GLU A 215 23.52 -62.24 -7.39
N GLU A 216 22.67 -62.95 -6.66
CA GLU A 216 21.23 -63.01 -6.88
C GLU A 216 20.48 -61.68 -6.65
N SER A 217 21.05 -60.72 -5.93
CA SER A 217 20.40 -59.44 -5.59
C SER A 217 20.94 -58.25 -6.36
N ARG A 218 22.13 -58.35 -6.97
CA ARG A 218 22.85 -57.21 -7.58
C ARG A 218 22.01 -56.43 -8.58
N GLU A 219 21.33 -57.16 -9.47
CA GLU A 219 20.54 -56.58 -10.55
C GLU A 219 19.32 -55.83 -10.01
N ALA A 220 18.64 -56.39 -9.02
CA ALA A 220 17.48 -55.78 -8.38
C ALA A 220 17.84 -54.54 -7.56
N LEU A 221 19.03 -54.47 -6.96
CA LEU A 221 19.46 -53.32 -6.15
C LEU A 221 19.51 -52.00 -6.96
N TYR A 222 19.84 -52.04 -8.25
CA TYR A 222 19.80 -50.85 -9.11
C TYR A 222 18.39 -50.26 -9.25
N ALA A 223 17.34 -51.07 -9.07
CA ALA A 223 15.96 -50.64 -9.17
C ALA A 223 15.36 -50.21 -7.81
N TRP A 224 16.00 -50.60 -6.70
CA TRP A 224 15.46 -50.49 -5.34
C TRP A 224 16.27 -49.60 -4.39
N ARG A 225 17.25 -48.82 -4.88
CA ARG A 225 17.86 -47.75 -4.08
C ARG A 225 16.77 -46.72 -3.70
N PRO A 226 16.56 -46.40 -2.41
CA PRO A 226 15.46 -45.57 -1.90
C PRO A 226 15.15 -44.31 -2.72
N ILE A 227 16.15 -43.49 -3.03
CA ILE A 227 15.96 -42.27 -3.83
C ILE A 227 15.44 -42.52 -5.25
N ASP A 228 15.84 -43.61 -5.91
CA ASP A 228 15.33 -43.95 -7.25
C ASP A 228 13.90 -44.49 -7.18
N VAL A 229 13.57 -45.21 -6.10
CA VAL A 229 12.20 -45.64 -5.80
C VAL A 229 11.32 -44.41 -5.58
N ALA A 230 11.80 -43.40 -4.84
CA ALA A 230 11.09 -42.16 -4.59
C ALA A 230 10.72 -41.43 -5.89
N TYR A 231 11.69 -41.20 -6.78
CA TYR A 231 11.41 -40.59 -8.10
C TYR A 231 10.39 -41.38 -8.93
N ARG A 232 10.39 -42.71 -8.81
CA ARG A 232 9.43 -43.56 -9.52
C ARG A 232 8.04 -43.49 -8.91
N VAL A 233 7.92 -43.49 -7.58
CA VAL A 233 6.64 -43.35 -6.85
C VAL A 233 5.99 -41.98 -7.14
N GLU A 234 6.79 -40.91 -7.16
CA GLU A 234 6.36 -39.57 -7.60
C GLU A 234 5.67 -39.60 -8.97
N ASN A 235 6.34 -40.20 -9.95
CA ASN A 235 5.80 -40.34 -11.30
C ASN A 235 4.56 -41.23 -11.32
N GLN A 236 4.54 -42.33 -10.55
CA GLN A 236 3.39 -43.23 -10.47
C GLN A 236 2.13 -42.53 -9.96
N CYS A 237 2.26 -41.62 -8.98
CA CYS A 237 1.13 -40.82 -8.50
C CYS A 237 0.45 -40.00 -9.63
N ASP A 238 1.22 -39.55 -10.61
CA ASP A 238 0.71 -38.80 -11.77
C ASP A 238 0.18 -39.72 -12.87
N LEU A 239 0.89 -40.82 -13.13
CA LEU A 239 0.60 -41.77 -14.21
C LEU A 239 -0.78 -42.41 -14.12
N LEU A 240 -1.27 -42.67 -12.90
CA LEU A 240 -2.63 -43.18 -12.71
C LEU A 240 -3.65 -42.24 -13.38
N TYR A 241 -3.55 -40.93 -13.14
CA TYR A 241 -4.49 -39.94 -13.67
C TYR A 241 -4.40 -39.79 -15.19
N TYR A 242 -3.19 -39.91 -15.75
CA TYR A 242 -3.01 -39.86 -17.19
C TYR A 242 -3.60 -41.09 -17.89
N PHE A 243 -3.34 -42.29 -17.38
CA PHE A 243 -3.66 -43.53 -18.08
C PHE A 243 -4.95 -44.22 -17.65
N MET A 244 -5.55 -43.91 -16.51
CA MET A 244 -6.72 -44.66 -16.00
C MET A 244 -7.89 -44.75 -17.00
N GLN A 245 -8.06 -43.76 -17.89
CA GLN A 245 -9.13 -43.74 -18.90
C GLN A 245 -8.83 -44.58 -20.15
N SER A 246 -7.61 -45.09 -20.31
CA SER A 246 -7.21 -45.93 -21.44
C SER A 246 -7.89 -47.29 -21.37
N THR A 247 -8.21 -47.83 -22.54
CA THR A 247 -8.70 -49.21 -22.69
C THR A 247 -7.62 -50.25 -22.40
N SER A 248 -6.35 -49.85 -22.54
CA SER A 248 -5.16 -50.66 -22.24
C SER A 248 -4.82 -50.68 -20.75
N PHE A 249 -5.37 -49.74 -19.95
CA PHE A 249 -5.25 -49.75 -18.49
C PHE A 249 -6.33 -50.66 -17.88
N THR A 250 -6.01 -51.94 -17.75
CA THR A 250 -6.96 -52.99 -17.36
C THR A 250 -7.02 -53.22 -15.84
N PRO A 251 -8.04 -53.94 -15.32
CA PRO A 251 -8.09 -54.36 -13.92
C PRO A 251 -6.85 -55.15 -13.48
N GLN A 252 -6.27 -55.96 -14.37
CA GLN A 252 -5.03 -56.70 -14.11
C GLN A 252 -3.85 -55.75 -13.89
N LEU A 253 -3.68 -54.76 -14.77
CA LEU A 253 -2.59 -53.80 -14.63
C LEU A 253 -2.76 -52.94 -13.38
N LEU A 254 -3.98 -52.49 -13.10
CA LEU A 254 -4.28 -51.76 -11.87
C LEU A 254 -3.87 -52.56 -10.61
N SER A 255 -4.13 -53.87 -10.60
CA SER A 255 -3.75 -54.73 -9.46
C SER A 255 -2.25 -54.76 -9.22
N LYS A 256 -1.45 -55.01 -10.27
CA LYS A 256 0.01 -55.00 -10.19
C LYS A 256 0.55 -53.61 -9.83
N PHE A 257 -0.03 -52.57 -10.43
CA PHE A 257 0.38 -51.19 -10.21
C PHE A 257 0.23 -50.78 -8.74
N LEU A 258 -0.95 -51.00 -8.14
CA LEU A 258 -1.19 -50.62 -6.74
C LEU A 258 -0.43 -51.51 -5.75
N ALA A 259 -0.32 -52.82 -6.02
CA ALA A 259 0.47 -53.72 -5.17
C ALA A 259 1.94 -53.28 -5.12
N ASN A 260 2.52 -52.96 -6.28
CA ASN A 260 3.90 -52.48 -6.38
C ASN A 260 4.07 -51.06 -5.81
N LEU A 261 3.12 -50.15 -6.02
CA LEU A 261 3.14 -48.83 -5.39
C LEU A 261 3.19 -48.93 -3.86
N ALA A 262 2.37 -49.82 -3.27
CA ALA A 262 2.36 -50.04 -1.83
C ALA A 262 3.69 -50.58 -1.30
N GLU A 263 4.27 -51.54 -2.00
CA GLU A 263 5.57 -52.12 -1.64
C GLU A 263 6.68 -51.07 -1.71
N GLN A 264 6.66 -50.23 -2.75
CA GLN A 264 7.63 -49.14 -2.92
C GLN A 264 7.49 -48.05 -1.86
N ALA A 265 6.27 -47.61 -1.54
CA ALA A 265 6.04 -46.61 -0.50
C ALA A 265 6.51 -47.09 0.88
N GLU A 266 6.20 -48.35 1.25
CA GLU A 266 6.73 -48.96 2.48
C GLU A 266 8.25 -49.14 2.44
N HIS A 267 8.81 -49.46 1.28
CA HIS A 267 10.26 -49.60 1.11
C HIS A 267 10.98 -48.28 1.37
N ILE A 268 10.54 -47.18 0.76
CA ILE A 268 11.13 -45.85 0.98
C ILE A 268 11.01 -45.46 2.46
N LYS A 269 9.80 -45.55 3.04
CA LYS A 269 9.53 -45.22 4.45
C LYS A 269 10.44 -45.97 5.43
N ALA A 270 10.77 -47.23 5.14
CA ALA A 270 11.63 -48.05 5.99
C ALA A 270 13.13 -47.73 5.86
N HIS A 271 13.53 -46.98 4.83
CA HIS A 271 14.93 -46.74 4.47
C HIS A 271 15.19 -45.28 4.07
N TYR A 272 14.59 -44.33 4.78
CA TYR A 272 14.93 -42.91 4.57
C TYR A 272 16.43 -42.68 4.75
N SER A 273 16.99 -41.86 3.86
CA SER A 273 18.38 -41.41 3.92
C SER A 273 18.68 -40.65 5.22
N GLU A 274 19.94 -40.70 5.65
CA GLU A 274 20.46 -39.82 6.70
C GLU A 274 20.75 -38.40 6.19
N ASP A 275 20.90 -38.24 4.86
CA ASP A 275 21.06 -36.95 4.21
C ASP A 275 19.71 -36.21 4.13
N ALA A 276 19.66 -34.98 4.63
CA ALA A 276 18.41 -34.25 4.83
C ALA A 276 17.66 -33.95 3.52
N ASP A 277 18.38 -33.55 2.46
CA ASP A 277 17.78 -33.20 1.17
C ASP A 277 17.24 -34.44 0.46
N THR A 278 18.00 -35.54 0.52
CA THR A 278 17.59 -36.84 -0.03
C THR A 278 16.38 -37.38 0.74
N LYS A 279 16.43 -37.35 2.08
CA LYS A 279 15.32 -37.74 2.95
C LYS A 279 14.05 -36.94 2.67
N ALA A 280 14.16 -35.63 2.45
CA ALA A 280 13.01 -34.80 2.13
C ALA A 280 12.35 -35.24 0.81
N THR A 281 13.15 -35.55 -0.22
CA THR A 281 12.66 -36.07 -1.51
C THR A 281 11.98 -37.43 -1.35
N GLU A 282 12.59 -38.34 -0.60
CA GLU A 282 12.05 -39.67 -0.30
C GLU A 282 10.74 -39.59 0.51
N ALA A 283 10.72 -38.76 1.54
CA ALA A 283 9.57 -38.54 2.40
C ALA A 283 8.41 -37.90 1.65
N HIS A 284 8.69 -36.97 0.73
CA HIS A 284 7.66 -36.37 -0.13
C HIS A 284 7.01 -37.42 -1.05
N ALA A 285 7.78 -38.36 -1.62
CA ALA A 285 7.22 -39.45 -2.42
C ALA A 285 6.29 -40.36 -1.59
N VAL A 286 6.67 -40.69 -0.35
CA VAL A 286 5.83 -41.47 0.58
C VAL A 286 4.56 -40.68 0.94
N PHE A 287 4.71 -39.39 1.26
CA PHE A 287 3.58 -38.50 1.55
C PHE A 287 2.60 -38.42 0.37
N ARG A 288 3.10 -38.26 -0.86
CA ARG A 288 2.28 -38.24 -2.07
C ARG A 288 1.57 -39.56 -2.31
N ALA A 289 2.23 -40.70 -2.08
CA ALA A 289 1.57 -42.00 -2.15
C ALA A 289 0.38 -42.08 -1.17
N GLY A 290 0.53 -41.60 0.06
CA GLY A 290 -0.56 -41.57 1.04
C GLY A 290 -1.69 -40.60 0.70
N THR A 291 -1.37 -39.39 0.23
CA THR A 291 -2.38 -38.36 -0.09
C THR A 291 -3.12 -38.61 -1.41
N ILE A 292 -2.46 -39.21 -2.40
CA ILE A 292 -3.08 -39.55 -3.70
C ILE A 292 -3.86 -40.86 -3.63
N PHE A 293 -3.48 -41.78 -2.73
CA PHE A 293 -4.13 -43.08 -2.54
C PHE A 293 -4.60 -43.28 -1.08
N PRO A 294 -5.50 -42.42 -0.56
CA PRO A 294 -6.00 -42.50 0.83
C PRO A 294 -6.72 -43.82 1.18
N GLU A 295 -7.18 -44.56 0.19
CA GLU A 295 -7.79 -45.88 0.30
C GLU A 295 -6.80 -47.01 0.61
N MET A 296 -5.50 -46.74 0.51
CA MET A 296 -4.47 -47.72 0.87
C MET A 296 -4.46 -47.92 2.39
N LYS A 297 -4.31 -49.17 2.82
CA LYS A 297 -4.35 -49.57 4.24
C LYS A 297 -3.33 -48.83 5.11
N LYS A 298 -2.21 -48.42 4.51
CA LYS A 298 -1.10 -47.73 5.16
C LYS A 298 -1.01 -46.24 4.82
N ALA A 299 -2.00 -45.70 4.09
CA ALA A 299 -1.99 -44.32 3.62
C ALA A 299 -1.80 -43.30 4.76
N GLU A 300 -2.55 -43.42 5.86
CA GLU A 300 -2.41 -42.54 7.02
C GLU A 300 -0.99 -42.57 7.61
N GLU A 301 -0.39 -43.76 7.73
CA GLU A 301 0.99 -43.91 8.21
C GLU A 301 2.02 -43.32 7.23
N TRP A 302 1.76 -43.41 5.92
CA TRP A 302 2.60 -42.77 4.89
C TRP A 302 2.52 -41.26 4.95
N VAL A 303 1.31 -40.70 5.10
CA VAL A 303 1.11 -39.27 5.27
C VAL A 303 1.81 -38.77 6.52
N GLU A 304 1.62 -39.43 7.67
CA GLU A 304 2.24 -39.04 8.93
C GLU A 304 3.78 -39.10 8.86
N SER A 305 4.33 -40.21 8.35
CA SER A 305 5.79 -40.39 8.25
C SER A 305 6.44 -39.46 7.23
N GLY A 306 5.82 -39.33 6.05
CA GLY A 306 6.30 -38.49 4.97
C GLY A 306 6.24 -37.01 5.35
N SER A 307 5.08 -36.52 5.83
CA SER A 307 4.94 -35.11 6.26
C SER A 307 5.86 -34.77 7.42
N GLY A 308 5.99 -35.64 8.43
CA GLY A 308 6.87 -35.39 9.57
C GLY A 308 8.34 -35.30 9.16
N SER A 309 8.76 -36.10 8.18
CA SER A 309 10.16 -36.14 7.71
C SER A 309 10.48 -35.03 6.71
N MET A 310 9.58 -34.74 5.75
CA MET A 310 9.82 -33.72 4.72
C MET A 310 9.68 -32.29 5.25
N ASN A 311 8.91 -32.08 6.32
CA ASN A 311 8.79 -30.78 6.97
C ASN A 311 9.81 -30.55 8.09
N GLU A 312 10.75 -31.49 8.31
CA GLU A 312 11.78 -31.35 9.33
C GLU A 312 12.64 -30.11 9.05
N GLY A 313 12.70 -29.17 10.00
CA GLY A 313 13.45 -27.92 9.86
C GLY A 313 12.69 -26.77 9.17
N ILE A 314 11.47 -26.98 8.69
CA ILE A 314 10.64 -25.92 8.10
C ILE A 314 9.99 -25.07 9.21
N ASP A 315 10.16 -23.75 9.15
CA ASP A 315 9.44 -22.82 10.01
C ASP A 315 8.02 -22.54 9.47
N ALA A 316 7.03 -23.20 10.07
CA ALA A 316 5.62 -23.03 9.74
C ALA A 316 4.94 -21.84 10.45
N SER A 317 5.65 -21.06 11.28
CA SER A 317 5.05 -20.00 12.11
C SER A 317 4.39 -18.87 11.31
N VAL A 318 4.80 -18.66 10.04
CA VAL A 318 4.16 -17.66 9.16
C VAL A 318 2.67 -17.94 8.95
N PHE A 319 2.26 -19.21 8.97
CA PHE A 319 0.85 -19.57 8.75
C PHE A 319 -0.04 -19.13 9.93
N GLU A 320 0.54 -18.81 11.09
CA GLU A 320 -0.20 -18.27 12.24
C GLU A 320 -0.67 -16.83 12.03
N VAL A 321 0.08 -16.05 11.24
CA VAL A 321 -0.21 -14.65 10.92
C VAL A 321 -0.97 -14.47 9.60
N LEU A 322 -1.08 -15.53 8.78
CA LEU A 322 -1.81 -15.51 7.52
C LEU A 322 -3.29 -15.86 7.69
N ASN A 323 -4.15 -15.21 6.92
CA ASN A 323 -5.51 -15.66 6.66
C ASN A 323 -5.49 -16.61 5.46
N LEU A 324 -5.35 -17.91 5.71
CA LEU A 324 -5.33 -18.92 4.63
C LEU A 324 -6.63 -18.98 3.81
N ASP A 325 -7.76 -18.46 4.33
CA ASP A 325 -9.01 -18.35 3.58
C ASP A 325 -9.04 -17.11 2.67
N TYR A 326 -7.99 -16.28 2.65
CA TYR A 326 -7.86 -15.20 1.68
C TYR A 326 -7.84 -15.77 0.26
N SER A 327 -8.64 -15.19 -0.65
CA SER A 327 -8.88 -15.76 -1.98
C SER A 327 -7.60 -15.94 -2.81
N GLY A 328 -6.61 -15.05 -2.63
CA GLY A 328 -5.30 -15.15 -3.25
C GLY A 328 -4.43 -16.32 -2.76
N LEU A 329 -4.73 -16.90 -1.59
CA LEU A 329 -3.94 -17.94 -0.94
C LEU A 329 -4.54 -19.35 -1.08
N THR A 330 -5.49 -19.56 -2.00
CA THR A 330 -6.20 -20.86 -2.13
C THR A 330 -5.24 -22.05 -2.31
N LYS A 331 -4.13 -21.87 -3.02
CA LYS A 331 -3.11 -22.91 -3.21
C LYS A 331 -2.27 -23.15 -1.95
N VAL A 332 -1.85 -22.07 -1.28
CA VAL A 332 -1.15 -22.13 0.01
C VAL A 332 -1.99 -22.89 1.02
N LYS A 333 -3.28 -22.54 1.14
CA LYS A 333 -4.23 -23.22 2.03
C LYS A 333 -4.33 -24.71 1.72
N ARG A 334 -4.45 -25.08 0.44
CA ARG A 334 -4.56 -26.48 0.04
C ARG A 334 -3.34 -27.29 0.47
N ALA A 335 -2.13 -26.79 0.22
CA ALA A 335 -0.89 -27.45 0.61
C ALA A 335 -0.76 -27.54 2.14
N TYR A 336 -1.09 -26.45 2.84
CA TYR A 336 -1.10 -26.42 4.31
C TYR A 336 -2.08 -27.44 4.92
N ASP A 337 -3.32 -27.52 4.41
CA ASP A 337 -4.38 -28.39 4.93
C ASP A 337 -4.02 -29.90 4.80
N ILE A 338 -3.19 -30.26 3.82
CA ILE A 338 -2.71 -31.64 3.65
C ILE A 338 -1.38 -31.91 4.36
N GLY A 339 -0.77 -30.90 5.00
CA GLY A 339 0.51 -31.05 5.72
C GLY A 339 1.76 -30.93 4.84
N ASP A 340 1.66 -30.31 3.66
CA ASP A 340 2.80 -30.01 2.78
C ASP A 340 3.25 -28.55 2.96
N TYR A 341 4.07 -28.31 3.98
CA TYR A 341 4.48 -26.95 4.34
C TYR A 341 5.51 -26.37 3.39
N TYR A 342 6.35 -27.21 2.78
CA TYR A 342 7.27 -26.79 1.73
C TYR A 342 6.52 -26.20 0.54
N MET A 343 5.54 -26.94 -0.01
CA MET A 343 4.74 -26.47 -1.13
C MET A 343 3.87 -25.25 -0.75
N ALA A 344 3.38 -25.20 0.49
CA ALA A 344 2.63 -24.04 0.98
C ALA A 344 3.49 -22.77 0.98
N LEU A 345 4.75 -22.87 1.40
CA LEU A 345 5.73 -21.77 1.37
C LEU A 345 6.11 -21.38 -0.07
N GLU A 346 6.33 -22.35 -0.96
CA GLU A 346 6.60 -22.08 -2.37
C GLU A 346 5.44 -21.33 -3.05
N GLU A 347 4.20 -21.78 -2.83
CA GLU A 347 3.03 -21.10 -3.37
C GLU A 347 2.78 -19.72 -2.71
N LEU A 348 3.25 -19.51 -1.47
CA LEU A 348 3.24 -18.19 -0.84
C LEU A 348 4.22 -17.24 -1.54
N MET A 349 5.44 -17.70 -1.84
CA MET A 349 6.40 -16.93 -2.64
C MET A 349 5.83 -16.59 -4.02
N ASN A 350 5.23 -17.58 -4.70
CA ASN A 350 4.61 -17.38 -6.01
C ASN A 350 3.47 -16.37 -5.95
N TYR A 351 2.65 -16.40 -4.91
CA TYR A 351 1.63 -15.40 -4.67
C TYR A 351 2.23 -13.98 -4.57
N TYR A 352 3.24 -13.76 -3.72
CA TYR A 352 3.85 -12.43 -3.59
C TYR A 352 4.60 -11.96 -4.84
N ARG A 353 5.25 -12.86 -5.58
CA ARG A 353 5.89 -12.52 -6.86
C ARG A 353 4.90 -12.14 -7.94
N SER A 354 3.69 -12.69 -7.92
CA SER A 354 2.66 -12.47 -8.95
C SER A 354 1.55 -11.50 -8.53
N ARG A 355 1.51 -11.04 -7.27
CA ARG A 355 0.45 -10.14 -6.80
C ARG A 355 0.46 -8.82 -7.56
N THR A 356 -0.73 -8.37 -7.94
CA THR A 356 -0.96 -7.09 -8.64
C THR A 356 -1.92 -6.16 -7.88
N HIS A 357 -2.28 -6.53 -6.65
CA HIS A 357 -3.07 -5.71 -5.72
C HIS A 357 -2.16 -5.12 -4.62
N GLY A 358 -2.72 -4.33 -3.70
CA GLY A 358 -1.91 -3.66 -2.67
C GLY A 358 -1.19 -2.46 -3.27
N LEU A 359 -1.91 -1.62 -4.01
CA LEU A 359 -1.34 -0.45 -4.69
C LEU A 359 -1.03 0.64 -3.66
N ASN A 360 0.25 0.92 -3.49
CA ASN A 360 0.74 1.88 -2.51
C ASN A 360 0.95 3.26 -3.14
N PRO A 361 0.32 4.33 -2.62
CA PRO A 361 0.49 5.67 -3.17
C PRO A 361 1.92 6.23 -3.00
N ASN A 362 2.74 5.64 -2.11
CA ASN A 362 4.13 6.04 -1.88
C ASN A 362 5.12 5.37 -2.87
N VAL A 363 4.64 4.47 -3.74
CA VAL A 363 5.46 3.74 -4.69
C VAL A 363 4.92 3.97 -6.11
N ASP A 364 5.79 4.45 -7.00
CA ASP A 364 5.52 4.49 -8.44
C ASP A 364 6.65 3.77 -9.18
N LEU A 365 6.44 2.47 -9.40
CA LEU A 365 7.39 1.60 -10.09
C LEU A 365 7.63 2.03 -11.55
N SER A 366 6.73 2.81 -12.15
CA SER A 366 6.85 3.22 -13.55
C SER A 366 7.86 4.36 -13.78
N SER A 367 8.25 5.08 -12.73
CA SER A 367 9.08 6.28 -12.82
C SER A 367 10.23 6.33 -11.81
N VAL A 368 10.61 5.18 -11.23
CA VAL A 368 11.64 5.10 -10.19
C VAL A 368 12.97 5.64 -10.69
N THR A 369 13.41 6.74 -10.09
CA THR A 369 14.75 7.30 -10.29
C THR A 369 15.26 7.80 -8.94
N PRO A 370 16.24 7.14 -8.32
CA PRO A 370 16.82 7.63 -7.07
C PRO A 370 17.54 8.96 -7.31
N THR A 371 17.36 9.91 -6.40
CA THR A 371 18.11 11.17 -6.40
C THR A 371 19.59 10.93 -6.09
N ALA A 372 20.43 11.92 -6.38
CA ALA A 372 21.86 11.84 -6.06
C ALA A 372 22.14 11.66 -4.55
N ASN A 373 21.24 12.13 -3.68
CA ASN A 373 21.35 11.90 -2.23
C ASN A 373 20.92 10.48 -1.85
N GLU A 374 19.79 10.00 -2.40
CA GLU A 374 19.31 8.64 -2.16
C GLU A 374 20.34 7.59 -2.59
N LEU A 375 20.98 7.77 -3.75
CA LEU A 375 22.08 6.91 -4.21
C LEU A 375 23.23 6.87 -3.19
N ARG A 376 23.66 8.04 -2.69
CA ARG A 376 24.74 8.10 -1.70
C ARG A 376 24.35 7.43 -0.38
N TRP A 377 23.13 7.65 0.10
CA TRP A 377 22.64 7.02 1.33
C TRP A 377 22.51 5.50 1.17
N ALA A 378 22.13 5.04 -0.01
CA ALA A 378 22.09 3.62 -0.34
C ALA A 378 23.49 2.99 -0.27
N ASP A 379 24.48 3.62 -0.89
CA ASP A 379 25.87 3.14 -0.89
C ASP A 379 26.50 3.22 0.51
N TYR A 380 26.31 4.32 1.24
CA TYR A 380 26.89 4.50 2.58
C TYR A 380 26.44 3.42 3.58
N ALA A 381 25.22 2.90 3.43
CA ALA A 381 24.69 1.88 4.32
C ALA A 381 25.31 0.48 4.11
N LEU A 382 26.05 0.26 3.02
CA LEU A 382 26.74 -1.01 2.74
C LEU A 382 27.84 -1.30 3.78
N ARG A 383 28.14 -2.59 3.99
CA ARG A 383 29.14 -3.08 4.95
C ARG A 383 30.53 -2.52 4.67
N GLU A 384 30.94 -2.46 3.41
CA GLU A 384 32.23 -1.88 2.98
C GLU A 384 32.35 -0.38 3.28
N ASN A 385 31.22 0.31 3.53
CA ASN A 385 31.15 1.73 3.88
C ASN A 385 30.85 1.95 5.37
N ASP A 386 31.13 0.94 6.20
CA ASP A 386 31.01 0.96 7.66
C ASP A 386 29.60 1.21 8.19
N TYR A 387 28.57 0.72 7.48
CA TYR A 387 27.16 0.82 7.89
C TYR A 387 26.78 2.27 8.25
N ARG A 388 27.06 3.20 7.33
CA ARG A 388 26.79 4.63 7.53
C ARG A 388 25.33 4.93 7.21
N PHE A 389 24.51 4.76 8.23
CA PHE A 389 23.06 4.88 8.13
C PHE A 389 22.60 6.34 8.12
N TYR A 390 21.86 6.70 7.08
CA TYR A 390 21.24 8.00 6.98
C TYR A 390 20.20 8.21 8.10
N VAL A 391 20.39 9.28 8.87
CA VAL A 391 19.46 9.78 9.88
C VAL A 391 19.29 11.28 9.64
N ASN A 392 18.07 11.73 9.37
CA ASN A 392 17.77 13.08 8.93
C ASN A 392 18.36 14.13 9.89
N ASN A 393 19.07 15.11 9.33
CA ASN A 393 19.81 16.17 10.04
C ASN A 393 21.03 15.74 10.89
N TYR A 394 21.40 14.46 10.92
CA TYR A 394 22.53 13.97 11.71
C TYR A 394 23.65 13.42 10.83
N TYR A 395 24.78 14.15 10.77
CA TYR A 395 25.92 13.82 9.92
C TYR A 395 27.24 13.85 10.69
N ASP A 396 28.17 12.99 10.30
CA ASP A 396 29.53 12.90 10.80
C ASP A 396 30.44 13.91 10.09
N ALA A 397 30.52 15.12 10.66
CA ALA A 397 31.37 16.18 10.12
C ALA A 397 32.86 15.80 10.04
N ALA A 398 33.32 14.80 10.79
CA ALA A 398 34.70 14.32 10.71
C ALA A 398 34.93 13.41 9.50
N ALA A 399 33.89 12.75 8.97
CA ALA A 399 33.95 11.92 7.78
C ALA A 399 33.68 12.70 6.48
N GLY A 400 33.06 13.88 6.57
CA GLY A 400 32.86 14.79 5.45
C GLY A 400 31.53 15.53 5.51
N GLU A 401 31.26 16.37 4.50
CA GLU A 401 30.00 17.08 4.40
C GLU A 401 28.86 16.11 4.03
N ASN A 402 27.77 16.15 4.80
CA ASN A 402 26.58 15.29 4.60
C ASN A 402 26.89 13.77 4.57
N VAL A 403 27.95 13.33 5.27
CA VAL A 403 28.28 11.91 5.44
C VAL A 403 27.59 11.39 6.70
N PRO A 404 26.79 10.31 6.65
CA PRO A 404 26.15 9.79 7.85
C PRO A 404 27.15 9.17 8.84
N TYR A 405 26.76 9.10 10.12
CA TYR A 405 27.53 8.41 11.16
C TYR A 405 27.63 6.91 10.87
N SER A 406 28.78 6.31 11.21
CA SER A 406 28.98 4.86 11.15
C SER A 406 28.38 4.17 12.37
N TYR A 407 27.72 3.04 12.13
CA TYR A 407 27.16 2.17 13.17
C TYR A 407 27.85 0.80 13.23
N LYS A 408 29.06 0.71 12.68
CA LYS A 408 29.87 -0.51 12.72
C LYS A 408 30.28 -0.83 14.16
N SER A 409 30.17 -2.10 14.54
CA SER A 409 30.60 -2.60 15.84
C SER A 409 32.10 -2.37 16.05
N LYS A 410 32.53 -2.28 17.32
CA LYS A 410 33.96 -2.13 17.66
C LYS A 410 34.83 -3.30 17.18
N SER A 411 34.27 -4.50 17.14
CA SER A 411 34.92 -5.70 16.58
C SER A 411 35.01 -5.66 15.05
N GLY A 412 34.22 -4.81 14.40
CA GLY A 412 34.22 -4.61 12.95
C GLY A 412 33.45 -5.66 12.16
N ASP A 413 32.78 -6.59 12.84
CA ASP A 413 32.10 -7.77 12.28
C ASP A 413 30.57 -7.61 12.14
N GLY A 414 29.98 -6.52 12.66
CA GLY A 414 28.54 -6.30 12.58
C GLY A 414 28.14 -4.86 12.90
N ILE A 415 26.88 -4.69 13.32
CA ILE A 415 26.25 -3.40 13.60
C ILE A 415 26.06 -3.25 15.12
N ASP A 416 26.36 -2.07 15.67
CA ASP A 416 26.07 -1.69 17.05
C ASP A 416 24.97 -0.63 17.06
N TRP A 417 23.73 -1.07 17.25
CA TRP A 417 22.53 -0.24 17.33
C TRP A 417 22.49 0.68 18.57
N THR A 418 23.46 0.57 19.48
CA THR A 418 23.56 1.41 20.68
C THR A 418 24.46 2.63 20.50
N ILE A 419 25.16 2.73 19.37
CA ILE A 419 26.00 3.89 19.03
C ILE A 419 25.14 5.16 18.99
N TRP A 420 25.53 6.15 19.80
CA TRP A 420 24.80 7.39 19.99
C TRP A 420 25.72 8.63 19.89
N PRO A 421 26.13 9.02 18.67
CA PRO A 421 27.21 9.97 18.47
C PRO A 421 26.97 11.37 19.05
N THR A 422 25.74 11.86 19.02
CA THR A 422 25.43 13.23 19.48
C THR A 422 24.94 13.29 20.92
N GLY A 423 24.51 12.16 21.50
CA GLY A 423 23.79 12.16 22.78
C GLY A 423 22.38 12.78 22.70
N GLU A 424 21.87 13.10 21.49
CA GLU A 424 20.51 13.61 21.29
C GLU A 424 19.50 12.49 21.10
N GLN A 425 18.46 12.48 21.93
CA GLN A 425 17.51 11.37 21.96
C GLN A 425 16.78 11.16 20.62
N GLU A 426 16.52 12.24 19.88
CA GLU A 426 15.86 12.16 18.57
C GLU A 426 16.73 11.47 17.51
N GLN A 427 18.07 11.63 17.57
CA GLN A 427 18.97 10.84 16.72
C GLN A 427 18.79 9.34 16.97
N ARG A 428 18.71 8.95 18.25
CA ARG A 428 18.56 7.54 18.65
C ARG A 428 17.24 6.96 18.18
N TYR A 429 16.15 7.71 18.30
CA TYR A 429 14.85 7.29 17.79
C TYR A 429 14.82 7.17 16.25
N GLN A 430 15.37 8.17 15.55
CA GLN A 430 15.36 8.21 14.08
C GLN A 430 16.26 7.16 13.43
N LEU A 431 17.35 6.74 14.08
CA LEU A 431 18.15 5.58 13.63
C LEU A 431 17.24 4.37 13.40
N HIS A 432 16.31 4.13 14.32
CA HIS A 432 15.37 3.04 14.24
C HIS A 432 14.18 3.33 13.31
N ARG A 433 14.17 4.40 12.52
CA ARG A 433 13.21 4.57 11.41
C ARG A 433 13.72 3.97 10.10
N HIS A 434 15.01 3.61 10.03
CA HIS A 434 15.63 2.95 8.86
C HIS A 434 15.54 3.76 7.55
N GLN A 435 15.70 5.09 7.65
CA GLN A 435 15.47 6.06 6.56
C GLN A 435 16.31 5.84 5.28
N TRP A 436 17.32 4.96 5.31
CA TRP A 436 18.13 4.60 4.15
C TRP A 436 17.58 3.39 3.36
N MET A 437 16.66 2.59 3.92
CA MET A 437 16.21 1.36 3.28
C MET A 437 15.36 1.60 2.03
N VAL A 438 14.46 2.60 2.05
CA VAL A 438 13.71 3.00 0.84
C VAL A 438 14.65 3.55 -0.25
N PRO A 439 15.61 4.44 0.05
CA PRO A 439 16.67 4.82 -0.89
C PRO A 439 17.44 3.62 -1.49
N GLN A 440 17.80 2.62 -0.68
CA GLN A 440 18.42 1.38 -1.17
C GLN A 440 17.49 0.62 -2.12
N ALA A 441 16.21 0.46 -1.75
CA ALA A 441 15.23 -0.26 -2.55
C ALA A 441 14.98 0.40 -3.92
N LYS A 442 14.91 1.74 -3.97
CA LYS A 442 14.86 2.49 -5.23
C LYS A 442 16.12 2.30 -6.07
N THR A 443 17.28 2.26 -5.42
CA THR A 443 18.57 2.08 -6.08
C THR A 443 18.68 0.67 -6.66
N TYR A 444 18.29 -0.36 -5.91
CA TYR A 444 18.12 -1.73 -6.41
C TYR A 444 17.20 -1.74 -7.63
N TYR A 445 15.97 -1.21 -7.51
CA TYR A 445 15.01 -1.29 -8.60
C TYR A 445 15.50 -0.59 -9.88
N SER A 446 16.22 0.52 -9.75
CA SER A 446 16.80 1.22 -10.90
C SER A 446 18.04 0.55 -11.49
N SER A 447 18.81 -0.22 -10.72
CA SER A 447 20.12 -0.77 -11.15
C SER A 447 20.11 -2.28 -11.36
N GLN A 448 19.18 -2.99 -10.73
CA GLN A 448 19.11 -4.44 -10.58
C GLN A 448 20.37 -5.05 -9.93
N ASP A 449 21.10 -4.28 -9.12
CA ASP A 449 22.27 -4.75 -8.37
C ASP A 449 21.84 -5.37 -7.03
N GLU A 450 21.93 -6.71 -6.95
CA GLU A 450 21.47 -7.52 -5.81
C GLU A 450 22.18 -7.18 -4.48
N LYS A 451 23.33 -6.48 -4.50
CA LYS A 451 24.02 -6.09 -3.26
C LYS A 451 23.14 -5.25 -2.32
N TYR A 452 22.21 -4.45 -2.87
CA TYR A 452 21.30 -3.62 -2.07
C TYR A 452 20.19 -4.47 -1.42
N ALA A 453 19.66 -5.47 -2.14
CA ALA A 453 18.70 -6.42 -1.56
C ALA A 453 19.36 -7.26 -0.47
N LEU A 454 20.57 -7.77 -0.73
CA LEU A 454 21.38 -8.52 0.25
C LEU A 454 21.71 -7.67 1.48
N ASN A 455 22.04 -6.38 1.32
CA ASN A 455 22.29 -5.50 2.45
C ASN A 455 21.02 -5.21 3.26
N TRP A 456 19.86 -5.06 2.61
CA TRP A 456 18.59 -4.96 3.34
C TRP A 456 18.32 -6.19 4.20
N ILE A 457 18.50 -7.40 3.64
CA ILE A 457 18.36 -8.68 4.37
C ILE A 457 19.32 -8.74 5.56
N GLU A 458 20.61 -8.43 5.34
CA GLU A 458 21.63 -8.41 6.39
C GLU A 458 21.29 -7.43 7.51
N VAL A 459 21.05 -6.16 7.16
CA VAL A 459 20.89 -5.07 8.12
C VAL A 459 19.56 -5.17 8.86
N TYR A 460 18.46 -5.49 8.17
CA TYR A 460 17.16 -5.63 8.82
C TYR A 460 17.09 -6.91 9.66
N GLY A 461 17.66 -8.02 9.18
CA GLY A 461 17.77 -9.26 9.95
C GLY A 461 18.60 -9.10 11.22
N ASP A 462 19.70 -8.36 11.15
CA ASP A 462 20.50 -7.99 12.33
C ASP A 462 19.70 -7.10 13.30
N TRP A 463 18.97 -6.10 12.79
CA TRP A 463 18.11 -5.25 13.62
C TRP A 463 17.07 -6.06 14.38
N ILE A 464 16.37 -6.99 13.71
CA ILE A 464 15.37 -7.88 14.30
C ILE A 464 15.98 -8.65 15.48
N LYS A 465 17.16 -9.25 15.26
CA LYS A 465 17.86 -10.06 16.27
C LYS A 465 18.29 -9.24 17.49
N GLN A 466 18.77 -8.01 17.28
CA GLN A 466 19.32 -7.17 18.34
C GLN A 466 18.28 -6.28 19.04
N ASN A 467 17.10 -6.09 18.45
CA ASN A 467 16.05 -5.21 18.96
C ASN A 467 14.71 -5.94 19.12
N PRO A 468 14.63 -7.02 19.92
CA PRO A 468 13.39 -7.76 20.11
C PRO A 468 12.30 -6.87 20.68
N LYS A 469 11.04 -7.18 20.35
CA LYS A 469 9.88 -6.47 20.88
C LYS A 469 9.85 -6.57 22.42
N PRO A 470 9.61 -5.45 23.13
CA PRO A 470 9.46 -5.48 24.58
C PRO A 470 8.20 -6.25 25.01
N GLU A 471 8.24 -6.83 26.21
CA GLU A 471 7.10 -7.56 26.79
C GLU A 471 5.83 -6.69 26.83
N GLN A 472 4.67 -7.32 26.64
CA GLN A 472 3.39 -6.63 26.69
C GLN A 472 3.19 -5.92 28.03
N GLY A 473 2.78 -4.64 27.99
CA GLY A 473 2.60 -3.80 29.18
C GLY A 473 3.83 -3.00 29.59
N THR A 474 4.98 -3.17 28.91
CA THR A 474 6.13 -2.28 29.05
C THR A 474 5.75 -0.86 28.61
N ASP A 475 6.18 0.18 29.35
CA ASP A 475 6.05 1.56 28.89
C ASP A 475 7.01 1.80 27.72
N VAL A 476 6.43 1.90 26.53
CA VAL A 476 7.17 2.10 25.28
C VAL A 476 7.21 3.54 24.81
N THR A 477 6.68 4.49 25.58
CA THR A 477 6.56 5.91 25.19
C THR A 477 7.91 6.51 24.74
N ASN A 478 8.99 6.10 25.41
CA ASN A 478 10.36 6.57 25.13
C ASN A 478 11.32 5.40 24.84
N HIS A 479 10.81 4.25 24.40
CA HIS A 479 11.65 3.10 24.08
C HIS A 479 12.52 3.41 22.86
N ALA A 480 13.83 3.11 22.92
CA ALA A 480 14.77 3.47 21.86
C ALA A 480 14.34 2.98 20.47
N SER A 481 14.05 1.68 20.34
CA SER A 481 13.73 1.03 19.06
C SER A 481 12.24 0.73 18.83
N TRP A 482 11.41 0.85 19.88
CA TRP A 482 10.00 0.43 19.90
C TRP A 482 9.05 1.55 20.33
N ARG A 483 9.51 2.79 20.34
CA ARG A 483 8.61 3.95 20.47
C ARG A 483 7.59 3.90 19.33
N PRO A 484 6.27 3.91 19.60
CA PRO A 484 5.25 3.64 18.58
C PRO A 484 5.31 4.58 17.35
N LEU A 485 5.78 5.81 17.50
CA LEU A 485 6.02 6.72 16.37
C LEU A 485 7.08 6.19 15.40
N ASP A 486 8.22 5.73 15.90
CA ASP A 486 9.31 5.26 15.03
C ASP A 486 8.97 3.89 14.43
N VAL A 487 8.21 3.06 15.15
CA VAL A 487 7.61 1.82 14.62
C VAL A 487 6.65 2.14 13.47
N ALA A 488 5.82 3.19 13.60
CA ALA A 488 4.93 3.63 12.54
C ALA A 488 5.68 4.09 11.28
N ALA A 489 6.75 4.87 11.45
CA ALA A 489 7.61 5.27 10.34
C ALA A 489 8.23 4.05 9.64
N ARG A 490 8.80 3.09 10.40
CA ARG A 490 9.32 1.84 9.83
C ARG A 490 8.25 1.06 9.08
N LEU A 491 7.05 0.92 9.65
CA LEU A 491 5.98 0.12 9.06
C LEU A 491 5.52 0.70 7.72
N ILE A 492 5.42 2.02 7.60
CA ILE A 492 5.10 2.69 6.33
C ILE A 492 6.18 2.39 5.28
N ASP A 493 7.45 2.51 5.64
CA ASP A 493 8.56 2.23 4.73
C ASP A 493 8.61 0.74 4.35
N GLN A 494 8.42 -0.17 5.30
CA GLN A 494 8.38 -1.62 5.06
C GLN A 494 7.27 -2.03 4.08
N CYS A 495 6.11 -1.35 4.13
CA CYS A 495 5.07 -1.57 3.14
C CYS A 495 5.55 -1.28 1.72
N ALA A 496 6.42 -0.28 1.53
CA ALA A 496 7.00 0.05 0.24
C ALA A 496 8.16 -0.86 -0.18
N LEU A 497 8.99 -1.34 0.75
CA LEU A 497 10.20 -2.13 0.44
C LEU A 497 9.88 -3.40 -0.38
N LEU A 498 8.82 -4.12 -0.01
CA LEU A 498 8.44 -5.36 -0.70
C LEU A 498 8.02 -5.13 -2.16
N GLU A 499 7.51 -3.97 -2.52
CA GLU A 499 7.15 -3.66 -3.92
C GLU A 499 8.40 -3.49 -4.78
N TYR A 500 9.45 -2.84 -4.26
CA TYR A 500 10.71 -2.68 -4.98
C TYR A 500 11.47 -4.01 -5.09
N TYR A 501 11.46 -4.84 -4.03
CA TYR A 501 12.21 -6.11 -4.00
C TYR A 501 11.40 -7.32 -4.47
N GLN A 502 10.16 -7.14 -4.95
CA GLN A 502 9.24 -8.23 -5.30
C GLN A 502 9.84 -9.28 -6.25
N GLN A 503 10.74 -8.87 -7.14
CA GLN A 503 11.37 -9.74 -8.15
C GLN A 503 12.85 -10.04 -7.85
N SER A 504 13.38 -9.66 -6.70
CA SER A 504 14.77 -9.96 -6.33
C SER A 504 14.96 -11.46 -6.12
N GLU A 505 16.05 -11.98 -6.68
CA GLU A 505 16.44 -13.39 -6.47
C GLU A 505 16.96 -13.63 -5.05
N SER A 506 17.46 -12.58 -4.39
CA SER A 506 17.93 -12.62 -3.01
C SER A 506 16.80 -12.73 -1.98
N VAL A 507 15.57 -12.34 -2.33
CA VAL A 507 14.41 -12.48 -1.45
C VAL A 507 13.91 -13.92 -1.49
N THR A 508 14.39 -14.70 -0.52
CA THR A 508 13.96 -16.09 -0.31
C THR A 508 12.64 -16.15 0.46
N ILE A 509 12.03 -17.33 0.51
CA ILE A 509 10.78 -17.51 1.24
C ILE A 509 10.98 -17.36 2.75
N GLU A 510 12.10 -17.84 3.28
CA GLU A 510 12.48 -17.66 4.68
C GLU A 510 12.60 -16.19 5.06
N TRP A 511 13.15 -15.36 4.17
CA TRP A 511 13.19 -13.92 4.42
C TRP A 511 11.82 -13.27 4.34
N LEU A 512 11.01 -13.64 3.34
CA LEU A 512 9.66 -13.14 3.19
C LEU A 512 8.80 -13.47 4.42
N THR A 513 8.89 -14.69 4.97
CA THR A 513 8.14 -15.07 6.18
C THR A 513 8.54 -14.21 7.39
N GLU A 514 9.83 -13.92 7.58
CA GLU A 514 10.30 -13.00 8.63
C GLU A 514 9.72 -11.60 8.47
N VAL A 515 9.71 -11.06 7.25
CA VAL A 515 9.13 -9.74 6.98
C VAL A 515 7.63 -9.71 7.31
N LEU A 516 6.86 -10.74 6.92
CA LEU A 516 5.43 -10.81 7.20
C LEU A 516 5.12 -10.91 8.70
N LYS A 517 5.88 -11.74 9.44
CA LYS A 517 5.76 -11.84 10.90
C LYS A 517 6.05 -10.51 11.58
N HIS A 518 7.10 -9.81 11.15
CA HIS A 518 7.45 -8.50 11.73
C HIS A 518 6.47 -7.38 11.35
N LEU A 519 5.90 -7.40 10.14
CA LEU A 519 4.83 -6.48 9.74
C LEU A 519 3.61 -6.64 10.67
N ASP A 520 3.17 -7.87 10.93
CA ASP A 520 2.10 -8.16 11.88
C ASP A 520 2.45 -7.67 13.30
N GLU A 521 3.67 -7.95 13.75
CA GLU A 521 4.15 -7.54 15.06
C GLU A 521 4.17 -6.01 15.23
N HIS A 522 4.67 -5.27 14.23
CA HIS A 522 4.73 -3.81 14.21
C HIS A 522 3.32 -3.20 14.21
N ALA A 523 2.43 -3.66 13.33
CA ALA A 523 1.06 -3.14 13.24
C ALA A 523 0.28 -3.37 14.55
N ASN A 524 0.39 -4.57 15.13
CA ASN A 524 -0.23 -4.89 16.41
C ASN A 524 0.41 -4.13 17.58
N HIS A 525 1.71 -3.86 17.54
CA HIS A 525 2.37 -3.02 18.54
C HIS A 525 1.81 -1.59 18.55
N ILE A 526 1.68 -0.97 17.38
CA ILE A 526 1.14 0.39 17.25
C ILE A 526 -0.32 0.43 17.71
N MET A 527 -1.14 -0.51 17.23
CA MET A 527 -2.57 -0.57 17.56
C MET A 527 -2.83 -0.66 19.07
N ASN A 528 -1.93 -1.28 19.83
CA ASN A 528 -2.01 -1.40 21.29
C ASN A 528 -1.38 -0.22 22.05
N ASN A 529 -0.69 0.70 21.38
CA ASN A 529 0.10 1.76 22.02
C ASN A 529 -0.04 3.13 21.31
N TYR A 530 -1.24 3.47 20.86
CA TYR A 530 -1.50 4.79 20.28
C TYR A 530 -1.12 5.92 21.26
N SER A 531 -0.46 6.96 20.74
CA SER A 531 -0.04 8.11 21.51
C SER A 531 -1.22 8.99 21.93
N ALA A 532 -1.06 9.72 23.03
CA ALA A 532 -1.93 10.83 23.39
C ALA A 532 -1.58 12.12 22.61
N ASP A 533 -0.37 12.21 22.05
CA ASP A 533 0.03 13.30 21.15
C ASP A 533 -0.65 13.11 19.80
N SER A 534 -1.40 14.12 19.35
CA SER A 534 -2.23 14.05 18.15
C SER A 534 -1.43 13.73 16.90
N ASN A 535 -0.29 14.40 16.69
CA ASN A 535 0.53 14.20 15.49
C ASN A 535 1.11 12.78 15.45
N HIS A 536 1.59 12.30 16.60
CA HIS A 536 2.08 10.92 16.68
C HIS A 536 0.97 9.90 16.44
N ARG A 537 -0.22 10.14 17.01
CA ARG A 537 -1.38 9.28 16.87
C ARG A 537 -1.87 9.19 15.43
N ILE A 538 -1.83 10.29 14.67
CA ILE A 538 -2.20 10.32 13.25
C ILE A 538 -1.22 9.48 12.42
N THR A 539 0.10 9.69 12.57
CA THR A 539 1.12 8.88 11.86
C THR A 539 1.01 7.39 12.20
N GLN A 540 0.74 7.06 13.47
CA GLN A 540 0.51 5.69 13.91
C GLN A 540 -0.72 5.07 13.24
N ALA A 541 -1.83 5.80 13.18
CA ALA A 541 -3.05 5.32 12.55
C ALA A 541 -2.90 5.15 11.04
N GLN A 542 -2.17 6.07 10.39
CA GLN A 542 -1.78 5.94 8.98
C GLN A 542 -0.99 4.63 8.75
N ALA A 543 0.02 4.34 9.56
CA ALA A 543 0.82 3.12 9.42
C ALA A 543 -0.02 1.84 9.57
N VAL A 544 -0.94 1.81 10.54
CA VAL A 544 -1.88 0.70 10.74
C VAL A 544 -2.86 0.57 9.57
N THR A 545 -3.38 1.68 9.03
CA THR A 545 -4.19 1.67 7.81
C THR A 545 -3.41 1.13 6.62
N PHE A 546 -2.17 1.58 6.41
CA PHE A 546 -1.30 1.11 5.33
C PHE A 546 -1.08 -0.41 5.40
N ALA A 547 -0.67 -0.93 6.56
CA ALA A 547 -0.48 -2.37 6.74
C ALA A 547 -1.75 -3.16 6.40
N GLY A 548 -2.90 -2.72 6.89
CA GLY A 548 -4.19 -3.36 6.60
C GLY A 548 -4.56 -3.35 5.12
N MET A 549 -4.35 -2.22 4.41
CA MET A 549 -4.72 -2.08 3.00
C MET A 549 -3.77 -2.81 2.05
N LEU A 550 -2.46 -2.85 2.37
CA LEU A 550 -1.41 -3.36 1.49
C LEU A 550 -1.09 -4.85 1.70
N PHE A 551 -1.46 -5.40 2.87
CA PHE A 551 -1.31 -6.83 3.20
C PHE A 551 -2.63 -7.44 3.68
N PRO A 552 -3.70 -7.41 2.86
CA PRO A 552 -5.04 -7.91 3.24
C PRO A 552 -5.08 -9.42 3.55
N GLU A 553 -4.07 -10.17 3.13
CA GLU A 553 -3.87 -11.59 3.40
C GLU A 553 -3.42 -11.90 4.84
N LEU A 554 -2.98 -10.90 5.60
CA LEU A 554 -2.65 -11.08 7.02
C LEU A 554 -3.92 -11.17 7.87
N LYS A 555 -3.91 -12.06 8.85
CA LYS A 555 -5.05 -12.41 9.71
C LYS A 555 -5.63 -11.21 10.46
N ASN A 556 -4.77 -10.27 10.86
CA ASN A 556 -5.16 -9.07 11.61
C ASN A 556 -5.49 -7.86 10.71
N ALA A 557 -5.34 -7.97 9.38
CA ALA A 557 -5.52 -6.85 8.46
C ALA A 557 -6.91 -6.19 8.56
N ALA A 558 -7.98 -6.98 8.77
CA ALA A 558 -9.32 -6.44 8.95
C ALA A 558 -9.46 -5.59 10.24
N ALA A 559 -8.78 -5.99 11.31
CA ALA A 559 -8.74 -5.24 12.57
C ALA A 559 -7.93 -3.95 12.41
N TRP A 560 -6.78 -4.01 11.73
CA TRP A 560 -5.97 -2.83 11.42
C TRP A 560 -6.72 -1.81 10.57
N LYS A 561 -7.39 -2.26 9.50
CA LYS A 561 -8.25 -1.39 8.68
C LYS A 561 -9.26 -0.65 9.55
N THR A 562 -9.94 -1.36 10.45
CA THR A 562 -10.96 -0.78 11.33
C THR A 562 -10.37 0.20 12.34
N SER A 563 -9.25 -0.16 12.96
CA SER A 563 -8.57 0.67 13.95
C SER A 563 -8.01 1.95 13.34
N GLY A 564 -7.21 1.82 12.27
CA GLY A 564 -6.55 2.95 11.64
C GLY A 564 -7.54 3.96 11.06
N THR A 565 -8.55 3.51 10.30
CA THR A 565 -9.54 4.45 9.73
C THR A 565 -10.42 5.08 10.82
N GLY A 566 -10.73 4.34 11.89
CA GLY A 566 -11.45 4.88 13.04
C GLY A 566 -10.68 6.00 13.76
N VAL A 567 -9.40 5.77 14.06
CA VAL A 567 -8.55 6.78 14.73
C VAL A 567 -8.34 8.02 13.85
N LEU A 568 -8.15 7.84 12.53
CA LEU A 568 -8.08 8.96 11.58
C LEU A 568 -9.40 9.74 11.50
N GLY A 569 -10.54 9.04 11.59
CA GLY A 569 -11.88 9.64 11.69
C GLY A 569 -12.04 10.54 12.91
N ASP A 570 -11.62 10.06 14.08
CA ASP A 570 -11.64 10.85 15.31
C ASP A 570 -10.68 12.04 15.22
N ALA A 571 -9.46 11.81 14.73
CA ALA A 571 -8.44 12.84 14.63
C ALA A 571 -8.85 13.99 13.72
N VAL A 572 -9.36 13.73 12.50
CA VAL A 572 -9.75 14.79 11.57
C VAL A 572 -10.85 15.68 12.15
N THR A 573 -11.82 15.10 12.87
CA THR A 573 -12.90 15.88 13.51
C THR A 573 -12.42 16.64 14.76
N SER A 574 -11.38 16.13 15.43
CA SER A 574 -10.77 16.80 16.58
C SER A 574 -9.86 17.97 16.19
N GLU A 575 -9.16 17.90 15.05
CA GLU A 575 -8.18 18.90 14.63
C GLU A 575 -8.75 19.96 13.68
N TYR A 576 -9.83 19.66 12.95
CA TYR A 576 -10.41 20.57 11.96
C TYR A 576 -11.81 21.04 12.35
N PHE A 577 -12.13 22.27 11.96
CA PHE A 577 -13.46 22.85 12.10
C PHE A 577 -14.44 22.32 11.04
N PRO A 578 -15.76 22.42 11.27
CA PRO A 578 -16.78 22.04 10.29
C PRO A 578 -16.70 22.77 8.95
N ASP A 579 -16.08 23.95 8.88
CA ASP A 579 -15.82 24.70 7.66
C ASP A 579 -14.52 24.28 6.91
N GLY A 580 -13.77 23.33 7.47
CA GLY A 580 -12.56 22.74 6.90
C GLY A 580 -11.26 23.33 7.42
N TRP A 581 -11.26 24.42 8.19
CA TRP A 581 -10.02 25.01 8.68
C TRP A 581 -9.36 24.17 9.76
N LEU A 582 -8.02 24.18 9.77
CA LEU A 582 -7.26 23.60 10.87
C LEU A 582 -7.43 24.51 12.10
N LYS A 583 -7.71 23.92 13.27
CA LYS A 583 -7.94 24.67 14.51
C LYS A 583 -6.73 25.46 14.99
N ASP A 584 -5.53 25.07 14.58
CA ASP A 584 -4.28 25.83 14.76
C ASP A 584 -4.39 27.28 14.23
N GLY A 585 -5.17 27.50 13.17
CA GLY A 585 -5.41 28.82 12.59
C GLY A 585 -4.33 29.30 11.62
N ASP A 586 -3.35 28.46 11.28
CA ASP A 586 -2.26 28.78 10.36
C ASP A 586 -2.37 28.02 9.03
N LEU A 587 -2.16 28.72 7.91
CA LEU A 587 -2.29 28.13 6.57
C LEU A 587 -1.14 27.18 6.22
N HIS A 588 0.08 27.42 6.71
CA HIS A 588 1.20 26.51 6.47
C HIS A 588 0.97 25.15 7.12
N TYR A 589 0.54 25.13 8.39
CA TYR A 589 0.21 23.88 9.07
C TYR A 589 -1.06 23.25 8.52
N HIS A 590 -2.05 24.05 8.10
CA HIS A 590 -3.22 23.53 7.42
C HIS A 590 -2.86 22.75 6.13
N ILE A 591 -2.04 23.34 5.25
CA ILE A 591 -1.60 22.66 4.01
C ILE A 591 -0.80 21.40 4.32
N SER A 592 0.10 21.47 5.31
CA SER A 592 0.96 20.33 5.67
C SER A 592 0.15 19.18 6.27
N GLY A 593 -0.76 19.47 7.19
CA GLY A 593 -1.59 18.47 7.88
C GLY A 593 -2.59 17.75 6.98
N ILE A 594 -2.95 18.32 5.81
CA ILE A 594 -3.79 17.59 4.83
C ILE A 594 -3.14 16.28 4.42
N GLU A 595 -1.81 16.25 4.23
CA GLU A 595 -1.12 15.06 3.74
C GLU A 595 -1.22 13.88 4.72
N ASP A 596 -1.18 14.17 6.03
CA ASP A 596 -1.29 13.17 7.10
C ASP A 596 -2.60 12.35 7.03
N PHE A 597 -3.64 12.95 6.47
CA PHE A 597 -4.94 12.31 6.23
C PHE A 597 -5.07 11.81 4.77
N ARG A 598 -4.68 12.64 3.80
CA ARG A 598 -4.85 12.41 2.35
C ARG A 598 -4.35 11.04 1.92
N VAL A 599 -3.15 10.69 2.35
CA VAL A 599 -2.46 9.49 1.88
C VAL A 599 -3.16 8.19 2.34
N SER A 600 -3.82 8.22 3.50
CA SER A 600 -4.60 7.09 4.01
C SER A 600 -5.90 6.87 3.23
N LEU A 601 -6.52 7.95 2.74
CA LEU A 601 -7.66 7.84 1.83
C LEU A 601 -7.22 7.36 0.44
N ASP A 602 -6.10 7.88 -0.07
CA ASP A 602 -5.53 7.50 -1.37
C ASP A 602 -5.22 6.00 -1.43
N VAL A 603 -4.53 5.45 -0.42
CA VAL A 603 -4.25 4.00 -0.36
C VAL A 603 -5.54 3.17 -0.32
N ALA A 604 -6.59 3.65 0.35
CA ALA A 604 -7.88 2.95 0.36
C ALA A 604 -8.60 3.01 -0.99
N GLN A 605 -8.63 4.16 -1.65
CA GLN A 605 -9.23 4.31 -3.00
C GLN A 605 -8.53 3.41 -4.02
N ARG A 606 -7.20 3.40 -4.04
CA ARG A 606 -6.40 2.55 -4.93
C ARG A 606 -6.64 1.06 -4.73
N ASN A 607 -7.10 0.66 -3.55
CA ASN A 607 -7.37 -0.74 -3.20
C ASN A 607 -8.87 -1.06 -3.06
N GLY A 608 -9.77 -0.16 -3.50
CA GLY A 608 -11.22 -0.38 -3.49
C GLY A 608 -11.84 -0.46 -2.08
N GLU A 609 -11.20 0.13 -1.08
CA GLU A 609 -11.55 0.07 0.35
C GLU A 609 -11.95 1.46 0.92
N GLU A 610 -12.21 2.43 0.05
CA GLU A 610 -12.63 3.80 0.41
C GLU A 610 -13.86 3.84 1.33
N SER A 611 -14.77 2.86 1.22
CA SER A 611 -15.97 2.76 2.06
C SER A 611 -15.68 2.53 3.55
N ARG A 612 -14.43 2.26 3.92
CA ARG A 612 -14.00 2.14 5.32
C ARG A 612 -13.78 3.48 6.00
N PHE A 613 -13.65 4.55 5.23
CA PHE A 613 -13.68 5.90 5.76
C PHE A 613 -15.13 6.36 5.88
N SER A 614 -15.46 7.02 6.98
CA SER A 614 -16.79 7.58 7.17
C SER A 614 -17.05 8.68 6.14
N SER A 615 -18.31 8.90 5.77
CA SER A 615 -18.68 10.03 4.92
C SER A 615 -18.26 11.37 5.53
N GLY A 616 -18.28 11.47 6.86
CA GLY A 616 -17.80 12.65 7.59
C GLY A 616 -16.30 12.91 7.40
N TYR A 617 -15.47 11.86 7.39
CA TYR A 617 -14.04 11.99 7.08
C TYR A 617 -13.81 12.51 5.66
N VAL A 618 -14.50 11.92 4.67
CA VAL A 618 -14.40 12.32 3.27
C VAL A 618 -14.89 13.77 3.07
N GLU A 619 -15.97 14.16 3.74
CA GLU A 619 -16.47 15.53 3.72
C GLU A 619 -15.47 16.53 4.34
N SER A 620 -14.87 16.19 5.48
CA SER A 620 -13.81 17.02 6.08
C SER A 620 -12.63 17.21 5.13
N MET A 621 -12.16 16.13 4.50
CA MET A 621 -11.07 16.21 3.51
C MET A 621 -11.41 17.15 2.35
N ARG A 622 -12.63 17.08 1.80
CA ARG A 622 -13.07 18.01 0.75
C ARG A 622 -13.00 19.46 1.23
N LYS A 623 -13.53 19.76 2.42
CA LYS A 623 -13.52 21.11 2.99
C LYS A 623 -12.10 21.62 3.28
N MET A 624 -11.21 20.76 3.77
CA MET A 624 -9.80 21.09 3.98
C MET A 624 -9.14 21.49 2.65
N THR A 625 -9.33 20.70 1.59
CA THR A 625 -8.77 21.04 0.27
C THR A 625 -9.39 22.31 -0.34
N ASP A 626 -10.67 22.58 -0.04
CA ASP A 626 -11.36 23.81 -0.44
C ASP A 626 -10.78 25.07 0.23
N VAL A 627 -10.34 24.96 1.49
CA VAL A 627 -9.63 26.05 2.19
C VAL A 627 -8.39 26.43 1.39
N VAL A 628 -7.54 25.45 1.05
CA VAL A 628 -6.31 25.70 0.27
C VAL A 628 -6.63 26.34 -1.08
N MET A 629 -7.59 25.78 -1.83
CA MET A 629 -8.01 26.33 -3.12
C MET A 629 -8.42 27.81 -3.02
N ASN A 630 -9.17 28.17 -1.97
CA ASN A 630 -9.67 29.52 -1.79
C ASN A 630 -8.63 30.48 -1.18
N MET A 631 -7.59 30.00 -0.51
CA MET A 631 -6.55 30.86 0.08
C MET A 631 -5.41 31.17 -0.88
N ILE A 632 -5.29 30.45 -2.00
CA ILE A 632 -4.28 30.72 -3.03
C ILE A 632 -4.65 32.00 -3.81
N TYR A 633 -3.70 32.94 -3.89
CA TYR A 633 -3.78 34.09 -4.80
C TYR A 633 -3.61 33.66 -6.26
N PRO A 634 -4.11 34.43 -7.24
CA PRO A 634 -4.03 34.05 -8.66
C PRO A 634 -2.62 33.85 -9.24
N ASP A 635 -1.56 34.33 -8.58
CA ASP A 635 -0.16 34.06 -8.93
C ASP A 635 0.45 32.83 -8.24
N TYR A 636 -0.38 32.02 -7.57
CA TYR A 636 0.03 30.89 -6.75
C TYR A 636 0.98 31.27 -5.60
N THR A 637 0.78 32.46 -5.03
CA THR A 637 1.27 32.78 -3.70
C THR A 637 0.14 32.64 -2.68
N VAL A 638 0.48 32.67 -1.39
CA VAL A 638 -0.50 32.57 -0.29
C VAL A 638 -0.38 33.75 0.68
N PRO A 639 -1.43 34.03 1.48
CA PRO A 639 -1.36 34.96 2.58
C PRO A 639 -0.25 34.60 3.56
N ASN A 640 0.35 35.61 4.18
CA ASN A 640 1.48 35.47 5.10
C ASN A 640 1.06 35.72 6.56
N MET A 641 -0.23 35.57 6.87
CA MET A 641 -0.83 35.77 8.19
C MET A 641 -0.46 34.65 9.15
N ALA A 642 -0.63 34.90 10.46
CA ALA A 642 -0.21 33.96 11.50
C ALA A 642 1.27 33.54 11.30
N ASP A 643 1.59 32.26 11.48
CA ASP A 643 2.96 31.76 11.32
C ASP A 643 3.27 31.26 9.90
N THR A 644 2.47 31.66 8.91
CA THR A 644 2.57 31.17 7.56
C THR A 644 3.84 31.71 6.90
N ARG A 645 4.67 30.80 6.40
CA ARG A 645 5.92 31.10 5.67
C ARG A 645 5.64 31.06 4.18
N ARG A 646 5.05 32.11 3.61
CA ARG A 646 4.55 32.05 2.22
C ARG A 646 5.63 31.65 1.20
N ALA A 647 6.91 31.95 1.46
CA ALA A 647 8.01 31.61 0.55
C ALA A 647 8.24 30.08 0.42
N THR A 648 7.79 29.28 1.39
CA THR A 648 7.88 27.81 1.34
C THR A 648 6.91 27.22 0.30
N TRP A 649 5.81 27.92 0.02
CA TRP A 649 4.73 27.46 -0.85
C TRP A 649 4.89 28.00 -2.27
N THR A 650 5.87 27.47 -2.99
CA THR A 650 6.07 27.83 -4.41
C THR A 650 4.88 27.40 -5.28
N ALA A 651 4.70 28.05 -6.43
CA ALA A 651 3.64 27.69 -7.37
C ALA A 651 3.64 26.20 -7.76
N ARG A 652 4.83 25.62 -7.97
CA ARG A 652 4.99 24.19 -8.28
C ARG A 652 4.49 23.30 -7.14
N VAL A 653 4.81 23.65 -5.89
CA VAL A 653 4.39 22.88 -4.71
C VAL A 653 2.87 22.94 -4.55
N LEU A 654 2.29 24.13 -4.66
CA LEU A 654 0.84 24.31 -4.54
C LEU A 654 0.09 23.61 -5.68
N GLN A 655 0.56 23.70 -6.92
CA GLN A 655 -0.02 22.97 -8.05
C GLN A 655 0.03 21.46 -7.84
N ARG A 656 1.17 20.92 -7.42
CA ARG A 656 1.30 19.49 -7.07
C ARG A 656 0.28 19.09 -6.00
N ASN A 657 0.15 19.88 -4.94
CA ASN A 657 -0.81 19.61 -3.87
C ASN A 657 -2.25 19.64 -4.41
N LEU A 658 -2.62 20.64 -5.23
CA LEU A 658 -3.92 20.72 -5.88
C LEU A 658 -4.19 19.54 -6.84
N THR A 659 -3.17 19.06 -7.57
CA THR A 659 -3.25 17.84 -8.37
C THR A 659 -3.54 16.62 -7.48
N ASN A 660 -2.84 16.48 -6.36
CA ASN A 660 -3.09 15.38 -5.41
C ASN A 660 -4.52 15.45 -4.83
N TYR A 661 -5.04 16.65 -4.57
CA TYR A 661 -6.40 16.84 -4.06
C TYR A 661 -7.45 16.53 -5.13
N TYR A 662 -7.23 16.96 -6.38
CA TYR A 662 -8.09 16.62 -7.52
C TYR A 662 -8.08 15.11 -7.78
N ASN A 663 -6.93 14.43 -7.66
CA ASN A 663 -6.86 12.98 -7.85
C ASN A 663 -7.70 12.22 -6.81
N LEU A 664 -7.83 12.72 -5.57
CA LEU A 664 -8.77 12.18 -4.59
C LEU A 664 -10.24 12.48 -4.93
N PHE A 665 -10.50 13.66 -5.50
CA PHE A 665 -11.83 14.22 -5.75
C PHE A 665 -11.99 14.68 -7.21
N PRO A 666 -11.99 13.74 -8.18
CA PRO A 666 -11.96 14.07 -9.62
C PRO A 666 -13.24 14.75 -10.12
N ASP A 667 -14.29 14.78 -9.31
CA ASP A 667 -15.53 15.51 -9.56
C ASP A 667 -15.38 17.04 -9.34
N ASN A 668 -14.30 17.49 -8.70
CA ASN A 668 -14.06 18.92 -8.44
C ASN A 668 -13.32 19.60 -9.61
N GLU A 669 -14.07 19.93 -10.68
CA GLU A 669 -13.52 20.58 -11.88
C GLU A 669 -12.94 21.99 -11.61
N GLN A 670 -13.33 22.65 -10.53
CA GLN A 670 -12.73 23.92 -10.08
C GLN A 670 -11.33 23.70 -9.53
N MET A 671 -11.14 22.64 -8.76
CA MET A 671 -9.82 22.23 -8.29
C MET A 671 -8.92 21.79 -9.43
N ARG A 672 -9.46 21.12 -10.46
CA ARG A 672 -8.72 20.79 -11.70
C ARG A 672 -8.21 22.04 -12.41
N TRP A 673 -9.03 23.09 -12.47
CA TRP A 673 -8.61 24.38 -13.03
C TRP A 673 -7.45 24.98 -12.26
N MET A 674 -7.51 24.95 -10.93
CA MET A 674 -6.40 25.38 -10.07
C MET A 674 -5.19 24.45 -10.15
N ALA A 675 -5.36 23.13 -10.31
CA ALA A 675 -4.25 22.19 -10.43
C ALA A 675 -3.48 22.36 -11.75
N THR A 676 -4.17 22.76 -12.82
CA THR A 676 -3.63 22.88 -14.18
C THR A 676 -3.33 24.32 -14.60
N ALA A 677 -3.40 25.27 -13.67
CA ALA A 677 -3.24 26.71 -13.96
C ALA A 677 -4.14 27.21 -15.10
N GLY A 678 -5.36 26.70 -15.12
CA GLY A 678 -6.41 27.07 -16.05
C GLY A 678 -6.37 26.39 -17.42
N ALA A 679 -5.48 25.40 -17.63
CA ALA A 679 -5.44 24.64 -18.87
C ALA A 679 -6.65 23.70 -19.04
N GLU A 680 -7.16 23.15 -17.94
CA GLU A 680 -8.31 22.22 -17.91
C GLU A 680 -9.26 22.56 -16.77
N GLY A 681 -10.43 21.92 -16.70
CA GLY A 681 -11.41 22.17 -15.64
C GLY A 681 -12.25 23.43 -15.85
N THR A 682 -12.93 23.87 -14.80
CA THR A 682 -13.82 25.04 -14.81
C THR A 682 -13.31 26.13 -13.89
N ILE A 683 -13.22 27.37 -14.38
CA ILE A 683 -12.84 28.50 -13.53
C ILE A 683 -13.86 28.64 -12.38
N PRO A 684 -13.43 28.83 -11.12
CA PRO A 684 -14.38 29.06 -10.04
C PRO A 684 -15.06 30.44 -10.18
N GLU A 685 -16.30 30.57 -9.68
CA GLU A 685 -17.09 31.81 -9.78
C GLU A 685 -17.26 32.53 -8.44
N THR A 686 -16.83 31.91 -7.34
CA THR A 686 -17.05 32.43 -5.99
C THR A 686 -16.25 33.72 -5.75
N LYS A 687 -16.98 34.84 -5.59
CA LYS A 687 -16.40 36.15 -5.24
C LYS A 687 -16.14 36.31 -3.75
N VAL A 688 -17.06 35.84 -2.91
CA VAL A 688 -16.90 35.88 -1.45
C VAL A 688 -16.95 34.47 -0.89
N LYS A 689 -15.86 34.05 -0.23
CA LYS A 689 -15.78 32.78 0.49
C LYS A 689 -15.52 33.10 1.96
N THR A 690 -16.27 32.45 2.85
CA THR A 690 -16.18 32.68 4.29
C THR A 690 -15.91 31.37 5.01
N PHE A 691 -14.99 31.42 5.97
CA PHE A 691 -14.66 30.34 6.89
C PHE A 691 -14.84 30.87 8.31
N PRO A 692 -16.10 30.97 8.78
CA PRO A 692 -16.39 31.65 10.03
C PRO A 692 -15.89 30.91 11.27
N ASP A 693 -15.64 29.60 11.23
CA ASP A 693 -15.08 28.84 12.35
C ASP A 693 -13.54 28.97 12.39
N GLY A 694 -12.89 28.97 11.22
CA GLY A 694 -11.46 29.29 11.11
C GLY A 694 -11.14 30.78 11.27
N GLY A 695 -12.13 31.65 11.06
CA GLY A 695 -12.00 33.10 11.08
C GLY A 695 -11.27 33.69 9.88
N TYR A 696 -11.39 33.06 8.71
CA TYR A 696 -10.78 33.56 7.47
C TYR A 696 -11.84 33.89 6.42
N TYR A 697 -11.63 34.97 5.68
CA TYR A 697 -12.59 35.44 4.68
C TYR A 697 -11.87 35.94 3.45
N VAL A 698 -12.42 35.62 2.28
CA VAL A 698 -11.85 36.01 1.00
C VAL A 698 -12.88 36.79 0.20
N MET A 699 -12.50 37.96 -0.28
CA MET A 699 -13.28 38.76 -1.23
C MET A 699 -12.44 39.01 -2.47
N ARG A 700 -12.90 38.54 -3.63
CA ARG A 700 -12.18 38.65 -4.91
C ARG A 700 -13.09 39.05 -6.06
N THR A 701 -12.51 39.64 -7.11
CA THR A 701 -13.24 39.96 -8.35
C THR A 701 -13.28 38.79 -9.33
N GLY A 702 -12.28 37.92 -9.25
CA GLY A 702 -12.11 36.74 -10.10
C GLY A 702 -10.90 35.92 -9.66
N TRP A 703 -10.43 35.04 -10.54
CA TRP A 703 -9.42 34.01 -10.23
C TRP A 703 -8.16 34.10 -11.11
N THR A 704 -8.06 35.12 -11.94
CA THR A 704 -6.93 35.29 -12.87
C THR A 704 -5.96 36.35 -12.37
N VAL A 705 -4.78 36.42 -12.97
CA VAL A 705 -3.82 37.46 -12.62
C VAL A 705 -4.27 38.88 -12.96
N ALA A 706 -5.41 39.07 -13.64
CA ALA A 706 -5.99 40.40 -13.90
C ALA A 706 -6.87 40.91 -12.74
N ASP A 707 -7.20 40.04 -11.78
CA ASP A 707 -8.15 40.29 -10.71
C ASP A 707 -7.51 40.91 -9.45
N MET A 708 -8.35 41.20 -8.46
CA MET A 708 -7.95 41.53 -7.10
C MET A 708 -8.58 40.59 -6.09
N MET A 709 -7.86 40.35 -4.99
CA MET A 709 -8.26 39.46 -3.92
C MET A 709 -7.80 40.03 -2.58
N MET A 710 -8.75 40.25 -1.68
CA MET A 710 -8.50 40.58 -0.29
C MET A 710 -8.73 39.32 0.56
N VAL A 711 -7.79 39.03 1.44
CA VAL A 711 -7.93 38.00 2.48
C VAL A 711 -7.98 38.71 3.82
N LEU A 712 -8.93 38.32 4.66
CA LEU A 712 -9.14 38.87 5.99
C LEU A 712 -9.08 37.76 7.03
N GLN A 713 -8.62 38.12 8.22
CA GLN A 713 -8.61 37.25 9.37
C GLN A 713 -9.31 37.93 10.54
N ASN A 714 -10.26 37.22 11.15
CA ASN A 714 -10.92 37.57 12.39
C ASN A 714 -11.29 36.27 13.11
N THR A 715 -10.32 35.69 13.79
CA THR A 715 -10.36 34.38 14.43
C THR A 715 -11.38 34.34 15.55
N PRO A 716 -12.37 33.42 15.52
CA PRO A 716 -13.38 33.30 16.56
C PRO A 716 -12.92 32.50 17.77
N ASP A 717 -13.81 32.40 18.76
CA ASP A 717 -13.66 31.55 19.92
C ASP A 717 -13.48 30.08 19.48
N GLY A 718 -12.50 29.41 20.07
CA GLY A 718 -12.05 28.09 19.66
C GLY A 718 -11.24 27.42 20.77
N PRO A 719 -10.77 26.18 20.57
CA PRO A 719 -10.12 25.41 21.62
C PRO A 719 -8.76 26.04 22.02
N SER A 720 -8.78 26.85 23.09
CA SER A 720 -7.63 27.44 23.81
C SER A 720 -6.65 28.28 22.98
N GLU A 721 -5.79 29.05 23.67
CA GLU A 721 -4.68 29.79 23.08
C GLU A 721 -3.79 28.87 22.20
N GLN A 722 -3.86 29.02 20.88
CA GLN A 722 -3.00 28.29 19.94
C GLN A 722 -1.73 29.09 19.68
N TRP A 723 -0.58 28.42 19.71
CA TRP A 723 0.75 29.05 19.65
C TRP A 723 1.01 29.82 18.34
N HIS A 724 0.46 29.35 17.22
CA HIS A 724 0.69 29.93 15.91
C HIS A 724 -0.21 31.14 15.60
N ARG A 725 -1.29 31.33 16.36
CA ARG A 725 -2.16 32.51 16.23
C ARG A 725 -1.43 33.75 16.75
N GLN A 726 -1.68 34.89 16.11
CA GLN A 726 -1.08 36.18 16.49
C GLN A 726 -2.17 37.15 16.98
N TYR A 727 -1.77 38.35 17.39
CA TYR A 727 -2.70 39.37 17.87
C TYR A 727 -3.22 40.22 16.71
N ASP A 728 -3.81 39.59 15.71
CA ASP A 728 -4.02 40.16 14.36
C ASP A 728 -5.48 40.19 13.90
N ASN A 729 -6.44 40.01 14.83
CA ASN A 729 -7.87 40.09 14.50
C ASN A 729 -8.24 41.38 13.74
N ASN A 730 -9.08 41.20 12.72
CA ASN A 730 -9.45 42.15 11.68
C ASN A 730 -8.33 42.54 10.70
N THR A 731 -7.13 41.96 10.73
CA THR A 731 -6.10 42.21 9.71
C THR A 731 -6.58 41.79 8.32
N PHE A 732 -5.91 42.32 7.29
CA PHE A 732 -6.12 41.91 5.91
C PHE A 732 -4.82 41.97 5.10
N GLU A 733 -4.78 41.17 4.05
CA GLU A 733 -3.87 41.35 2.92
C GLU A 733 -4.67 41.72 1.67
N LEU A 734 -4.08 42.50 0.77
CA LEU A 734 -4.70 42.88 -0.50
C LEU A 734 -3.73 42.60 -1.66
N TRP A 735 -4.09 41.62 -2.46
CA TRP A 735 -3.40 41.24 -3.67
C TRP A 735 -4.14 41.80 -4.90
N VAL A 736 -3.40 42.42 -5.80
CA VAL A 736 -3.93 43.02 -7.03
C VAL A 736 -2.93 42.80 -8.15
N LYS A 737 -3.35 42.16 -9.23
CA LYS A 737 -2.59 42.06 -10.48
C LYS A 737 -1.10 41.66 -10.34
N GLY A 738 -0.81 40.67 -9.51
CA GLY A 738 0.56 40.17 -9.29
C GLY A 738 1.34 40.85 -8.17
N ARG A 739 0.75 41.81 -7.44
CA ARG A 739 1.38 42.50 -6.31
C ARG A 739 0.50 42.43 -5.07
N ASN A 740 1.08 41.99 -3.96
CA ASN A 740 0.48 42.19 -2.64
C ASN A 740 0.85 43.57 -2.11
N PHE A 741 -0.13 44.45 -1.96
CA PHE A 741 0.06 45.83 -1.52
C PHE A 741 0.08 45.97 0.00
N PHE A 742 -0.46 44.98 0.71
CA PHE A 742 -0.52 44.92 2.15
C PHE A 742 -0.11 43.52 2.64
N PRO A 743 1.11 43.02 2.34
CA PRO A 743 1.51 41.72 2.83
C PRO A 743 1.56 41.74 4.36
N ASP A 744 1.16 40.66 5.02
CA ASP A 744 1.28 40.56 6.47
C ASP A 744 2.76 40.55 6.88
N SER A 745 3.06 40.99 8.10
CA SER A 745 4.42 41.01 8.63
C SER A 745 5.00 39.60 8.75
N GLY A 746 4.17 38.56 8.88
CA GLY A 746 4.60 37.18 9.06
C GLY A 746 5.16 36.90 10.45
N CYS A 747 5.77 35.73 10.68
CA CYS A 747 6.22 35.34 12.02
C CYS A 747 7.69 35.58 12.35
N PHE A 748 8.58 35.51 11.34
CA PHE A 748 10.04 35.61 11.43
C PHE A 748 10.76 34.59 12.33
N SER A 749 10.26 34.29 13.52
CA SER A 749 10.92 33.48 14.54
C SER A 749 9.89 32.65 15.30
N TYR A 750 10.27 31.41 15.64
CA TYR A 750 9.51 30.52 16.52
C TYR A 750 9.86 30.65 18.01
N GLY A 751 10.76 31.56 18.36
CA GLY A 751 11.21 31.71 19.75
C GLY A 751 12.29 30.71 20.16
N GLY A 752 12.40 30.42 21.46
CA GLY A 752 13.37 29.47 22.03
C GLY A 752 14.61 30.09 22.70
N THR A 753 14.89 31.37 22.45
CA THR A 753 15.91 32.16 23.15
C THR A 753 15.33 33.53 23.52
N SER A 754 15.98 34.27 24.43
CA SER A 754 15.49 35.60 24.82
C SER A 754 15.41 36.57 23.63
N SER A 755 16.37 36.53 22.70
CA SER A 755 16.37 37.36 21.49
C SER A 755 15.29 36.90 20.50
N SER A 756 15.24 35.61 20.17
CA SER A 756 14.27 35.09 19.20
C SER A 756 12.83 35.21 19.71
N ASN A 757 12.59 35.18 21.03
CA ASN A 757 11.30 35.48 21.65
C ASN A 757 10.92 36.96 21.53
N ALA A 758 11.89 37.88 21.57
CA ALA A 758 11.62 39.30 21.35
C ALA A 758 11.21 39.56 19.90
N ASP A 759 11.87 38.90 18.95
CA ASP A 759 11.49 38.98 17.54
C ASP A 759 10.10 38.40 17.29
N ARG A 760 9.79 37.21 17.85
CA ARG A 760 8.43 36.63 17.78
C ARG A 760 7.36 37.62 18.27
N ARG A 761 7.58 38.24 19.43
CA ARG A 761 6.63 39.24 20.00
C ARG A 761 6.50 40.48 19.11
N LYS A 762 7.59 40.92 18.48
CA LYS A 762 7.58 42.08 17.57
C LYS A 762 6.72 41.80 16.35
N TYR A 763 6.87 40.61 15.75
CA TYR A 763 6.13 40.21 14.56
C TYR A 763 4.67 39.88 14.82
N ALA A 764 4.34 39.32 15.99
CA ALA A 764 2.96 38.99 16.39
C ALA A 764 2.13 40.17 16.94
N ALA A 765 2.72 41.36 17.08
CA ALA A 765 2.06 42.48 17.74
C ALA A 765 0.99 43.11 16.83
N SER A 766 -0.16 43.53 17.38
CA SER A 766 -1.25 44.12 16.59
C SER A 766 -0.85 45.34 15.76
N THR A 767 0.17 46.07 16.20
CA THR A 767 0.74 47.21 15.46
C THR A 767 1.51 46.82 14.19
N ALA A 768 1.92 45.55 14.07
CA ALA A 768 2.54 44.97 12.87
C ALA A 768 1.50 44.49 11.83
N HIS A 769 0.20 44.61 12.12
CA HIS A 769 -0.90 44.16 11.27
C HIS A 769 -1.79 45.32 10.83
N ASN A 770 -2.66 45.07 9.85
CA ASN A 770 -3.51 46.09 9.25
C ASN A 770 -4.84 46.23 9.99
N THR A 771 -4.81 46.56 11.30
CA THR A 771 -6.00 46.57 12.17
C THR A 771 -6.05 47.80 13.10
N VAL A 772 -7.09 47.88 13.94
CA VAL A 772 -7.24 48.94 14.96
C VAL A 772 -6.63 48.50 16.28
N THR A 773 -5.89 49.40 16.94
CA THR A 773 -5.40 49.21 18.31
C THR A 773 -5.84 50.32 19.25
N LEU A 774 -5.83 50.04 20.56
CA LEU A 774 -6.02 51.03 21.62
C LEU A 774 -4.69 51.19 22.38
N ASP A 775 -4.13 52.39 22.38
CA ASP A 775 -2.84 52.72 23.00
C ASP A 775 -1.68 51.79 22.53
N ASN A 776 -1.72 51.36 21.26
CA ASN A 776 -0.78 50.37 20.69
C ASN A 776 -0.75 49.00 21.39
N LYS A 777 -1.74 48.67 22.21
CA LYS A 777 -1.83 47.36 22.86
C LYS A 777 -2.22 46.28 21.85
N ASN A 778 -1.91 45.04 22.21
CA ASN A 778 -2.31 43.88 21.43
C ASN A 778 -3.80 43.57 21.65
N VAL A 779 -4.49 43.22 20.56
CA VAL A 779 -5.85 42.67 20.56
C VAL A 779 -5.77 41.23 21.06
N SER A 780 -6.56 40.86 22.08
CA SER A 780 -6.46 39.52 22.71
C SER A 780 -7.81 38.86 22.97
N SER A 781 -8.83 39.19 22.20
CA SER A 781 -10.19 38.65 22.32
C SER A 781 -10.68 38.06 20.99
N ASP A 782 -11.77 37.30 21.05
CA ASP A 782 -12.29 36.54 19.93
C ASP A 782 -13.10 37.36 18.92
N GLY A 783 -12.85 37.13 17.64
CA GLY A 783 -13.57 37.71 16.52
C GLY A 783 -14.89 36.99 16.22
N LYS A 784 -15.69 37.58 15.35
CA LYS A 784 -16.82 36.91 14.70
C LYS A 784 -17.18 37.60 13.39
N MET A 785 -17.73 36.82 12.47
CA MET A 785 -18.45 37.35 11.32
C MET A 785 -19.88 37.67 11.73
N LEU A 786 -20.31 38.90 11.48
CA LEU A 786 -21.68 39.32 11.74
C LEU A 786 -22.57 39.16 10.51
N LYS A 787 -22.05 39.50 9.32
CA LYS A 787 -22.86 39.52 8.10
C LYS A 787 -22.03 39.43 6.83
N GLN A 788 -22.53 38.71 5.83
CA GLN A 788 -22.10 38.82 4.44
C GLN A 788 -23.34 39.10 3.60
N PHE A 789 -23.24 40.03 2.65
CA PHE A 789 -24.35 40.36 1.77
C PHE A 789 -23.85 41.07 0.50
N SER A 790 -24.73 41.15 -0.51
CA SER A 790 -24.51 41.96 -1.71
C SER A 790 -25.63 42.96 -1.89
N LYS A 791 -25.35 44.12 -2.47
CA LYS A 791 -26.36 45.12 -2.84
C LYS A 791 -26.09 45.62 -4.25
N SER A 792 -27.16 45.78 -5.03
CA SER A 792 -27.10 46.39 -6.37
C SER A 792 -28.19 47.45 -6.48
N GLY A 793 -27.88 48.59 -7.09
CA GLY A 793 -28.81 49.69 -7.27
C GLY A 793 -28.14 50.92 -7.87
N SER A 794 -28.92 51.74 -8.59
CA SER A 794 -28.44 52.99 -9.20
C SER A 794 -27.24 52.82 -10.14
N GLY A 795 -27.14 51.69 -10.85
CA GLY A 795 -26.05 51.39 -11.78
C GLY A 795 -24.76 50.88 -11.13
N HIS A 796 -24.76 50.69 -9.81
CA HIS A 796 -23.62 50.20 -9.04
C HIS A 796 -23.99 48.95 -8.24
N SER A 797 -22.97 48.19 -7.84
CA SER A 797 -23.12 47.03 -6.97
C SER A 797 -21.95 46.93 -5.99
N TYR A 798 -22.17 46.26 -4.87
CA TYR A 798 -21.09 45.90 -3.97
C TYR A 798 -21.36 44.58 -3.25
N GLN A 799 -20.28 43.85 -2.98
CA GLN A 799 -20.24 42.78 -1.98
C GLN A 799 -19.79 43.38 -0.65
N ALA A 800 -20.31 42.87 0.47
CA ALA A 800 -19.98 43.37 1.79
C ALA A 800 -19.77 42.25 2.81
N LEU A 801 -18.82 42.47 3.71
CA LEU A 801 -18.51 41.61 4.86
C LEU A 801 -18.39 42.49 6.11
N VAL A 802 -19.09 42.12 7.18
CA VAL A 802 -19.06 42.80 8.48
C VAL A 802 -18.46 41.86 9.52
N LEU A 803 -17.33 42.26 10.08
CA LEU A 803 -16.56 41.55 11.09
C LEU A 803 -16.54 42.38 12.39
N GLU A 804 -16.56 41.71 13.53
CA GLU A 804 -16.52 42.35 14.84
C GLU A 804 -15.59 41.61 15.78
N ASN A 805 -14.88 42.36 16.61
CA ASN A 805 -14.03 41.85 17.67
C ASN A 805 -14.12 42.79 18.88
N PRO A 806 -14.51 42.32 20.08
CA PRO A 806 -14.49 43.10 21.31
C PRO A 806 -13.04 43.27 21.80
N SER A 807 -12.22 43.95 21.01
CA SER A 807 -10.76 43.93 21.08
C SER A 807 -10.17 44.26 22.45
N TYR A 808 -10.85 45.13 23.20
CA TYR A 808 -10.45 45.53 24.55
C TYR A 808 -11.67 45.63 25.46
N GLU A 809 -11.43 45.59 26.77
CA GLU A 809 -12.46 45.95 27.74
C GLU A 809 -13.00 47.36 27.44
N GLY A 810 -14.31 47.45 27.19
CA GLY A 810 -14.97 48.70 26.85
C GLY A 810 -14.70 49.23 25.43
N LEU A 811 -14.03 48.48 24.55
CA LEU A 811 -13.87 48.86 23.14
C LEU A 811 -14.05 47.68 22.19
N THR A 812 -15.06 47.77 21.35
CA THR A 812 -15.30 46.85 20.24
C THR A 812 -14.86 47.48 18.93
N HIS A 813 -14.04 46.74 18.17
CA HIS A 813 -13.68 47.05 16.80
C HIS A 813 -14.59 46.30 15.85
N ARG A 814 -15.38 47.05 15.07
CA ARG A 814 -16.13 46.51 13.95
C ARG A 814 -15.54 47.01 12.64
N ARG A 815 -15.27 46.08 11.73
CA ARG A 815 -14.76 46.34 10.40
C ARG A 815 -15.76 45.87 9.34
N THR A 816 -16.17 46.79 8.49
CA THR A 816 -17.00 46.48 7.32
C THR A 816 -16.21 46.71 6.05
N ILE A 817 -16.15 45.71 5.19
CA ILE A 817 -15.47 45.76 3.90
C ILE A 817 -16.52 45.76 2.81
N PHE A 818 -16.46 46.74 1.92
CA PHE A 818 -17.27 46.81 0.70
C PHE A 818 -16.34 46.63 -0.51
N MET A 819 -16.61 45.63 -1.34
CA MET A 819 -15.98 45.49 -2.67
C MET A 819 -16.93 46.07 -3.70
N VAL A 820 -16.61 47.25 -4.23
CA VAL A 820 -17.51 48.09 -5.02
C VAL A 820 -17.23 47.92 -6.52
N ASP A 821 -18.26 47.58 -7.28
CA ASP A 821 -18.26 47.39 -8.75
C ASP A 821 -17.15 46.46 -9.28
N ASP A 822 -16.64 45.55 -8.44
CA ASP A 822 -15.45 44.75 -8.73
C ASP A 822 -14.22 45.61 -9.11
N LYS A 823 -14.10 46.83 -8.56
CA LYS A 823 -13.06 47.80 -8.93
C LYS A 823 -12.16 48.21 -7.78
N PHE A 824 -12.72 48.41 -6.59
CA PHE A 824 -11.98 48.90 -5.42
C PHE A 824 -12.65 48.45 -4.12
N TYR A 825 -11.94 48.62 -3.00
CA TYR A 825 -12.47 48.33 -1.67
C TYR A 825 -12.71 49.62 -0.87
N VAL A 826 -13.75 49.60 -0.04
CA VAL A 826 -13.97 50.59 1.03
C VAL A 826 -14.02 49.85 2.36
N ILE A 827 -13.15 50.22 3.28
CA ILE A 827 -13.10 49.68 4.65
C ILE A 827 -13.67 50.73 5.59
N LEU A 828 -14.70 50.37 6.35
CA LEU A 828 -15.28 51.17 7.41
C LEU A 828 -14.91 50.54 8.76
N ASP A 829 -14.03 51.21 9.49
CA ASP A 829 -13.58 50.82 10.83
C ASP A 829 -14.30 51.65 11.89
N GLU A 830 -14.90 50.98 12.86
CA GLU A 830 -15.73 51.58 13.91
C GLU A 830 -15.27 51.04 15.26
N ALA A 831 -14.61 51.90 16.04
CA ALA A 831 -14.15 51.61 17.39
C ALA A 831 -15.14 52.23 18.39
N TYR A 832 -16.04 51.41 18.94
CA TYR A 832 -17.15 51.88 19.78
C TYR A 832 -17.12 51.25 21.17
N GLY A 833 -17.74 51.94 22.14
CA GLY A 833 -17.75 51.54 23.55
C GLY A 833 -17.28 52.65 24.48
N SER A 834 -17.08 52.34 25.77
CA SER A 834 -16.75 53.31 26.83
C SER A 834 -15.25 53.56 27.02
N ALA A 835 -14.36 52.75 26.44
CA ALA A 835 -12.93 52.92 26.63
C ALA A 835 -12.46 54.26 26.04
N ALA A 836 -11.55 54.91 26.77
CA ALA A 836 -10.87 56.12 26.36
C ALA A 836 -9.39 55.81 26.11
N GLY A 837 -8.74 56.59 25.24
CA GLY A 837 -7.34 56.42 24.87
C GLY A 837 -7.11 56.71 23.40
N THR A 838 -5.91 56.45 22.91
CA THR A 838 -5.57 56.67 21.51
C THR A 838 -6.01 55.46 20.69
N VAL A 839 -7.01 55.64 19.82
CA VAL A 839 -7.38 54.63 18.82
C VAL A 839 -6.46 54.78 17.62
N ASN A 840 -5.67 53.76 17.31
CA ASN A 840 -4.72 53.74 16.20
C ASN A 840 -5.25 52.85 15.07
N LEU A 841 -5.43 53.38 13.86
CA LEU A 841 -5.63 52.55 12.66
C LEU A 841 -4.26 52.30 12.01
N ASN A 842 -3.83 51.03 11.96
CA ASN A 842 -2.50 50.62 11.51
C ASN A 842 -2.51 50.15 10.05
N PHE A 843 -1.47 50.52 9.30
CA PHE A 843 -1.24 50.05 7.93
C PHE A 843 0.24 49.72 7.69
N ASN A 844 0.50 48.53 7.18
CA ASN A 844 1.82 48.01 6.82
C ASN A 844 1.88 47.79 5.31
N ILE A 845 2.67 48.62 4.63
CA ILE A 845 2.65 48.75 3.18
C ILE A 845 3.63 47.75 2.56
N THR A 846 3.40 47.37 1.31
CA THR A 846 4.37 46.64 0.48
C THR A 846 5.75 47.32 0.45
N GLU A 847 6.78 46.51 0.24
CA GLU A 847 8.16 47.01 0.10
C GLU A 847 8.31 47.90 -1.14
N GLY A 848 9.14 48.92 -1.03
CA GLY A 848 9.42 49.83 -2.15
C GLY A 848 10.29 51.00 -1.72
N THR A 849 10.96 51.62 -2.70
CA THR A 849 11.72 52.86 -2.49
C THR A 849 10.79 54.02 -2.12
N ASP A 850 11.37 55.12 -1.62
CA ASP A 850 10.61 56.34 -1.29
C ASP A 850 9.83 56.93 -2.47
N ALA A 851 10.31 56.71 -3.70
CA ALA A 851 9.63 57.15 -4.92
C ALA A 851 8.51 56.18 -5.35
N GLN A 852 8.58 54.91 -4.95
CA GLN A 852 7.59 53.89 -5.30
C GLN A 852 6.43 53.84 -4.31
N VAL A 853 6.68 54.18 -3.03
CA VAL A 853 5.65 54.21 -1.98
C VAL A 853 5.71 55.59 -1.32
N VAL A 854 4.73 56.44 -1.62
CA VAL A 854 4.73 57.85 -1.25
C VAL A 854 3.63 58.12 -0.23
N TYR A 855 3.98 58.67 0.93
CA TYR A 855 3.00 59.04 1.96
C TYR A 855 2.22 60.29 1.56
N ASP A 856 0.89 60.22 1.67
CA ASP A 856 -0.03 61.33 1.40
C ASP A 856 -0.66 61.77 2.72
N THR A 857 0.14 62.39 3.59
CA THR A 857 -0.23 62.64 4.98
C THR A 857 -1.47 63.52 5.15
N SER A 858 -1.71 64.47 4.23
CA SER A 858 -2.90 65.34 4.24
C SER A 858 -4.19 64.57 3.91
N GLU A 859 -4.06 63.46 3.20
CA GLU A 859 -5.17 62.62 2.74
C GLU A 859 -5.35 61.35 3.59
N GLY A 860 -4.61 61.25 4.70
CA GLY A 860 -4.69 60.12 5.62
C GLY A 860 -4.22 58.80 5.03
N GLY A 861 -3.38 58.79 3.98
CA GLY A 861 -2.98 57.54 3.33
C GLY A 861 -1.65 57.60 2.60
N PHE A 862 -1.57 56.89 1.48
CA PHE A 862 -0.39 56.80 0.62
C PHE A 862 -0.81 56.48 -0.82
N HIS A 863 0.12 56.62 -1.74
CA HIS A 863 -0.02 56.05 -3.08
C HIS A 863 1.25 55.32 -3.48
N THR A 864 1.13 54.42 -4.45
CA THR A 864 2.29 53.80 -5.08
C THR A 864 2.53 54.32 -6.49
N ALA A 865 3.78 54.28 -6.94
CA ALA A 865 4.23 54.70 -8.26
C ALA A 865 5.23 53.69 -8.86
N PHE A 866 4.87 52.40 -8.84
CA PHE A 866 5.58 51.35 -9.54
C PHE A 866 5.50 51.54 -11.06
N ALA A 867 6.61 51.28 -11.75
CA ALA A 867 6.76 51.52 -13.18
C ALA A 867 5.96 50.55 -14.07
N ASP A 868 5.45 49.46 -13.52
CA ASP A 868 4.64 48.47 -14.25
C ASP A 868 3.16 48.89 -14.40
N GLY A 869 2.76 50.05 -13.87
CA GLY A 869 1.40 50.54 -13.95
C GLY A 869 0.40 49.75 -13.09
N ASN A 870 0.88 48.92 -12.15
CA ASN A 870 0.04 48.31 -11.12
C ASN A 870 0.23 49.10 -9.83
N ASN A 871 -0.63 50.08 -9.59
CA ASN A 871 -0.52 50.98 -8.44
C ASN A 871 -1.77 50.96 -7.56
N LEU A 872 -1.60 51.41 -6.32
CA LEU A 872 -2.66 51.54 -5.34
C LEU A 872 -2.70 52.97 -4.79
N LEU A 873 -3.90 53.56 -4.78
CA LEU A 873 -4.22 54.77 -4.06
C LEU A 873 -4.95 54.41 -2.77
N VAL A 874 -4.46 54.92 -1.63
CA VAL A 874 -5.07 54.72 -0.31
C VAL A 874 -5.41 56.06 0.31
N ARG A 875 -6.67 56.24 0.70
CA ARG A 875 -7.20 57.49 1.26
C ARG A 875 -8.07 57.18 2.45
N THR A 876 -7.87 57.87 3.57
CA THR A 876 -8.65 57.62 4.79
C THR A 876 -9.26 58.91 5.33
N ARG A 877 -10.56 58.86 5.58
CA ARG A 877 -11.30 59.90 6.29
C ARG A 877 -11.68 59.43 7.69
N ALA A 878 -11.19 60.16 8.67
CA ALA A 878 -11.54 60.00 10.08
C ALA A 878 -12.82 60.79 10.46
N SER A 879 -13.50 60.38 11.53
CA SER A 879 -14.65 61.09 12.10
C SER A 879 -14.28 62.45 12.70
N LYS A 880 -13.00 62.66 13.03
CA LYS A 880 -12.43 63.92 13.55
C LYS A 880 -10.95 64.06 13.19
N SER A 881 -10.38 65.22 13.49
CA SER A 881 -8.95 65.47 13.31
C SER A 881 -8.11 64.60 14.24
N GLY A 882 -6.95 64.15 13.77
CA GLY A 882 -5.94 63.48 14.58
C GLY A 882 -4.58 63.43 13.90
N ALA A 883 -3.72 62.51 14.33
CA ALA A 883 -2.32 62.48 13.93
C ALA A 883 -2.02 61.36 12.93
N TYR A 884 -1.33 61.71 11.84
CA TYR A 884 -0.68 60.76 10.94
C TYR A 884 0.73 60.47 11.45
N VAL A 885 1.02 59.23 11.80
CA VAL A 885 2.31 58.81 12.35
C VAL A 885 2.99 57.85 11.39
N GLN A 886 4.06 58.29 10.75
CA GLN A 886 4.93 57.43 9.94
C GLN A 886 5.71 56.46 10.83
N LYS A 887 5.87 55.22 10.37
CA LYS A 887 6.56 54.12 11.06
C LYS A 887 7.47 53.39 10.08
N THR A 888 8.46 52.70 10.62
CA THR A 888 9.17 51.64 9.92
C THR A 888 8.49 50.31 10.25
N GLY A 889 7.85 49.72 9.26
CA GLY A 889 7.32 48.37 9.33
C GLY A 889 8.36 47.34 8.91
N PHE A 890 7.98 46.07 8.97
CA PHE A 890 8.84 44.94 8.59
C PHE A 890 7.99 43.82 8.00
N VAL A 891 8.61 42.99 7.17
CA VAL A 891 7.99 41.80 6.59
C VAL A 891 8.96 40.62 6.64
N SER A 892 8.42 39.42 6.79
CA SER A 892 9.15 38.16 6.83
C SER A 892 8.39 37.10 6.06
N TYR A 893 8.88 36.72 4.88
CA TYR A 893 8.28 35.65 4.07
C TYR A 893 8.76 34.24 4.44
N ASN A 894 9.79 34.15 5.28
CA ASN A 894 10.30 32.91 5.85
C ASN A 894 11.05 33.17 7.18
N ILE A 895 11.33 32.12 7.94
CA ILE A 895 12.03 32.23 9.22
C ILE A 895 13.42 32.85 9.05
N ASN A 896 13.80 33.72 9.99
CA ASN A 896 15.07 34.44 10.02
C ASN A 896 15.34 35.32 8.78
N GLN A 897 14.31 35.72 8.03
CA GLN A 897 14.40 36.64 6.90
C GLN A 897 13.54 37.87 7.18
N THR A 898 14.12 39.07 7.10
CA THR A 898 13.41 40.32 7.36
C THR A 898 13.75 41.36 6.31
N ALA A 899 12.76 42.17 5.95
CA ALA A 899 12.95 43.38 5.17
C ALA A 899 12.15 44.52 5.80
N GLU A 900 12.74 45.72 5.79
CA GLU A 900 12.06 46.94 6.23
C GLU A 900 11.11 47.45 5.15
N ARG A 901 9.99 48.03 5.57
CA ARG A 901 8.99 48.63 4.69
C ARG A 901 8.34 49.83 5.33
N LYS A 902 7.59 50.59 4.54
CA LYS A 902 6.81 51.71 5.04
C LYS A 902 5.58 51.22 5.80
N ALA A 903 5.27 51.89 6.90
CA ALA A 903 4.06 51.67 7.68
C ALA A 903 3.59 53.00 8.27
N TYR A 904 2.32 53.10 8.64
CA TYR A 904 1.81 54.29 9.31
C TYR A 904 0.62 53.99 10.21
N GLN A 905 0.32 54.95 11.09
CA GLN A 905 -0.87 54.94 11.95
C GLN A 905 -1.66 56.22 11.76
N LEU A 906 -2.98 56.11 11.83
CA LEU A 906 -3.87 57.25 12.03
C LEU A 906 -4.41 57.19 13.46
N ASN A 907 -4.07 58.21 14.25
CA ASN A 907 -4.35 58.24 15.68
C ASN A 907 -5.47 59.23 15.98
N LEU A 908 -6.53 58.75 16.61
CA LEU A 908 -7.62 59.56 17.12
C LEU A 908 -7.76 59.36 18.63
N GLU A 909 -7.72 60.44 19.39
CA GLU A 909 -7.98 60.42 20.83
C GLU A 909 -9.45 60.19 21.10
N LYS A 910 -9.84 59.04 21.65
CA LYS A 910 -11.23 58.74 22.03
C LYS A 910 -11.46 59.09 23.49
N THR A 911 -12.54 59.82 23.78
CA THR A 911 -13.01 60.05 25.15
C THR A 911 -14.09 59.05 25.55
N ALA A 912 -14.37 58.92 26.86
CA ALA A 912 -15.33 57.95 27.37
C ALA A 912 -16.79 58.31 27.02
N ASP A 913 -17.08 59.59 26.78
CA ASP A 913 -18.39 60.11 26.37
C ASP A 913 -18.63 60.02 24.85
N GLU A 914 -17.57 59.78 24.07
CA GLU A 914 -17.71 59.51 22.65
C GLU A 914 -18.10 58.05 22.41
N PRO A 915 -19.30 57.77 21.85
CA PRO A 915 -19.77 56.41 21.70
C PRO A 915 -18.96 55.63 20.65
N VAL A 916 -18.37 56.33 19.67
CA VAL A 916 -17.62 55.72 18.58
C VAL A 916 -16.58 56.67 17.99
N VAL A 917 -15.46 56.11 17.54
CA VAL A 917 -14.52 56.73 16.62
C VAL A 917 -14.51 55.93 15.32
N ARG A 918 -14.52 56.62 14.16
CA ARG A 918 -14.72 55.97 12.86
C ARG A 918 -13.66 56.38 11.85
N TYR A 919 -13.27 55.42 11.01
CA TYR A 919 -12.44 55.63 9.83
C TYR A 919 -13.12 55.02 8.62
N ALA A 920 -13.07 55.71 7.49
CA ALA A 920 -13.41 55.14 6.20
C ALA A 920 -12.20 55.24 5.28
N THR A 921 -11.73 54.09 4.78
CA THR A 921 -10.55 53.97 3.94
C THR A 921 -10.95 53.44 2.56
N VAL A 922 -10.55 54.14 1.49
CA VAL A 922 -10.67 53.67 0.11
C VAL A 922 -9.34 53.07 -0.32
N LEU A 923 -9.38 51.85 -0.86
CA LEU A 923 -8.24 51.16 -1.49
C LEU A 923 -8.55 51.04 -2.99
N LEU A 924 -7.95 51.91 -3.81
CA LEU A 924 -8.24 52.04 -5.24
C LEU A 924 -7.05 51.58 -6.09
N PRO A 925 -7.11 50.38 -6.69
CA PRO A 925 -6.21 49.98 -7.75
C PRO A 925 -6.32 50.89 -8.97
N THR A 926 -5.20 51.36 -9.50
CA THR A 926 -5.16 52.23 -10.69
C THR A 926 -3.79 52.15 -11.36
N SER A 927 -3.69 52.62 -12.60
CA SER A 927 -2.42 52.72 -13.30
C SER A 927 -1.60 53.95 -12.91
N ASP A 928 -2.27 55.05 -12.56
CA ASP A 928 -1.65 56.30 -12.12
C ASP A 928 -2.37 56.82 -10.87
N ALA A 929 -1.87 56.42 -9.71
CA ALA A 929 -2.48 56.76 -8.43
C ALA A 929 -2.41 58.25 -8.11
N SER A 930 -1.44 58.98 -8.69
CA SER A 930 -1.27 60.42 -8.46
C SER A 930 -2.31 61.28 -9.18
N ALA A 931 -2.95 60.74 -10.23
CA ALA A 931 -3.96 61.44 -11.03
C ALA A 931 -5.40 61.22 -10.54
N GLU A 932 -5.61 60.29 -9.62
CA GLU A 932 -6.95 59.94 -9.12
C GLU A 932 -7.38 60.86 -7.97
N GLU A 933 -8.64 61.32 -8.02
CA GLU A 933 -9.27 62.06 -6.93
C GLU A 933 -10.29 61.18 -6.19
N VAL A 934 -10.18 61.14 -4.86
CA VAL A 934 -11.10 60.39 -4.00
C VAL A 934 -11.64 61.29 -2.90
N SER A 935 -12.96 61.34 -2.74
CA SER A 935 -13.60 62.00 -1.60
C SER A 935 -14.41 60.99 -0.79
N ILE A 936 -14.33 61.10 0.54
CA ILE A 936 -14.96 60.17 1.48
C ILE A 936 -15.79 60.97 2.47
N THR A 937 -17.06 60.61 2.60
CA THR A 937 -18.00 61.20 3.57
C THR A 937 -18.56 60.10 4.45
N LEU A 938 -18.25 60.16 5.75
CA LEU A 938 -18.85 59.27 6.75
C LEU A 938 -20.35 59.58 6.86
N GLY A 939 -21.17 58.53 6.80
CA GLY A 939 -22.63 58.63 6.98
C GLY A 939 -23.04 58.30 8.41
N ASP A 940 -24.28 57.86 8.60
CA ASP A 940 -24.83 57.52 9.91
C ASP A 940 -24.13 56.29 10.52
N TRP A 941 -24.12 56.23 11.86
CA TRP A 941 -23.66 55.11 12.67
C TRP A 941 -24.69 54.73 13.72
N SER A 942 -24.81 53.43 13.98
CA SER A 942 -25.47 52.86 15.15
C SER A 942 -24.74 51.57 15.58
N GLU A 943 -25.07 51.04 16.74
CA GLU A 943 -24.58 49.73 17.18
C GLU A 943 -24.99 48.58 16.24
N THR A 944 -25.98 48.79 15.36
CA THR A 944 -26.47 47.77 14.42
C THR A 944 -26.31 48.15 12.96
N GLY A 945 -25.60 49.24 12.64
CA GLY A 945 -25.46 49.69 11.26
C GLY A 945 -24.45 50.81 11.07
N GLY A 946 -24.06 51.00 9.83
CA GLY A 946 -23.11 52.05 9.45
C GLY A 946 -23.20 52.34 7.97
N SER A 947 -22.87 53.58 7.59
CA SER A 947 -22.79 53.96 6.19
C SER A 947 -21.63 54.90 5.87
N VAL A 948 -21.21 54.88 4.62
CA VAL A 948 -20.20 55.74 4.02
C VAL A 948 -20.58 56.07 2.57
N ARG A 949 -20.26 57.29 2.12
CA ARG A 949 -20.34 57.69 0.71
C ARG A 949 -18.94 57.98 0.19
N VAL A 950 -18.69 57.57 -1.05
CA VAL A 950 -17.41 57.77 -1.72
C VAL A 950 -17.62 58.36 -3.10
N GLN A 951 -16.70 59.20 -3.53
CA GLN A 951 -16.57 59.67 -4.90
C GLN A 951 -15.18 59.30 -5.39
N VAL A 952 -15.08 58.74 -6.60
CA VAL A 952 -13.80 58.35 -7.22
C VAL A 952 -13.77 58.89 -8.65
N GLY A 953 -12.74 59.65 -9.01
CA GLY A 953 -12.60 60.22 -10.36
C GLY A 953 -13.80 61.07 -10.79
N GLY A 954 -14.41 61.79 -9.85
CA GLY A 954 -15.63 62.57 -10.07
C GLY A 954 -16.94 61.76 -10.07
N VAL A 955 -16.90 60.43 -10.05
CA VAL A 955 -18.09 59.55 -10.01
C VAL A 955 -18.55 59.33 -8.56
N SER A 956 -19.79 59.70 -8.25
CA SER A 956 -20.40 59.48 -6.93
C SER A 956 -21.06 58.12 -6.84
N TYR A 957 -20.69 57.35 -5.82
CA TYR A 957 -21.27 56.02 -5.56
C TYR A 957 -22.47 56.13 -4.61
N PRO A 958 -23.43 55.19 -4.66
CA PRO A 958 -24.50 55.12 -3.67
C PRO A 958 -23.93 54.94 -2.27
N ALA A 959 -24.69 55.33 -1.25
CA ALA A 959 -24.29 55.09 0.13
C ALA A 959 -24.05 53.59 0.36
N LEU A 960 -22.80 53.25 0.66
CA LEU A 960 -22.39 51.92 1.06
C LEU A 960 -22.83 51.77 2.51
N SER A 961 -23.79 50.90 2.74
CA SER A 961 -24.44 50.78 4.04
C SER A 961 -24.69 49.34 4.41
N TYR A 962 -24.70 49.07 5.71
CA TYR A 962 -25.15 47.81 6.27
C TYR A 962 -26.07 48.05 7.48
N THR A 963 -26.92 47.07 7.73
CA THR A 963 -27.72 46.92 8.94
C THR A 963 -27.64 45.45 9.30
N LEU A 964 -27.32 45.12 10.55
CA LEU A 964 -27.11 43.75 11.01
C LEU A 964 -28.39 42.92 10.92
#